data_AF-A0AAU7GYE9-F1
#
_entry.id   AF-A0AAU7GYE9-F1
#
_cell.length_a   1.000
_cell.length_b   1.000
_cell.length_c   1.000
_cell.angle_alpha   90.00
_cell.angle_beta   90.00
_cell.angle_gamma   90.00
#
_symmetry.space_group_name_H-M   'P 1'
#
loop_
_entity.id
_entity.type
_entity.pdbx_description
1 polymer ?
#
loop_
_entity_poly.entity_id
_entity_poly.type
_entity_poly.pdbx_seq_one_letter_code
_entity_poly.pdbx_strand_id
1 'polypeptide(L)'
;MADIFTGNGLSLSYNTDTGNRSPQGIGNVQINEVAEFPVLEIESEVNQYDTYNSTYNSKLLAEKSANPLDIVVNYLPDDSTHQFLDEAAENQDVFQLTIAYQEEGSQLTYAMVNGAITSTQLSGDKDSVVTKTYEFTPTDVVARSQAITALLPVYQGDYGVGSNTTDVPQYAPAIPTGNSFIKVPSTQAGNPAGADMMGMGLVDGSSVSSLAMTKSGTLSIYAKNATTAWTRIYTATQMDARYVSLTRTVNGKQLSTDIVLTPGDVGAVPVERTVNGHVLSDDVVLTSSDTGSVPDSRTINGHVLSDDVVLSKDDVGLGSVTDDAQLAIGNNLSDLTDIEEARNNLDVYSKGEVDTFSENYVQKTTTVNGKPLSSNIILDKGDLGLSSVTNDAQLKITSNLSDLANIAISRTNLGLGSLATQNANAVAITGGTAALSSLSLSTALPLTSGGTGATTVAAARTALGLGTAATTNIGTSGSTVPLLSTSNTWNGVQTFTSTIQGNVSGTASNVTGIVPISNGGTGSATKLEAQTALDVYSKAGTLSAIGIGQDPRHISDMANAEQYKGFARITGSTVGSPGTFGGAGFIAQFDGSPSYAGLFVQPDGNRVFAAGQATPTDLWQFHEVPTLDRSNNFSTVQSIYNSLVITRETWPAIDFLSTSFTPSTIGYKVRFEVNDALTPTIFWRQQNSNTGQVAIEFDRPSQGLVKVSYNGGLAPTGSSQAATGTDMNVVNQGWQAVGGTWSNGPLSGNIYGSLFTQATQGLNVGGTSAMGTTNQWYQQRFYDTSNRIYSRIQTNVAAWGAWAQITTSSVSDERAKNIGEQLDLNIALNNISQMDFVNFTFKSDEDQTPRRGVVSQQIMNIDPQYVKEVGDLYHLDETPMMLDGLAAIKALKIKNDELAAEIETLKVLVQSLLDNK
;
A
#
# COMPACT_ATOMS: atom_id res chain seq x y z
N MET A 1 -26.71 24.05 20.72
CA MET A 1 -27.38 22.76 21.01
C MET A 1 -26.25 21.85 21.43
N ALA A 2 -26.20 21.43 22.70
CA ALA A 2 -25.13 20.55 23.17
C ALA A 2 -25.30 19.21 22.44
N ASP A 3 -24.32 18.83 21.62
CA ASP A 3 -24.27 17.49 21.05
C ASP A 3 -24.15 16.51 22.22
N ILE A 4 -25.24 15.79 22.48
CA ILE A 4 -25.25 14.71 23.44
C ILE A 4 -24.52 13.55 22.76
N PHE A 5 -23.25 13.34 23.12
CA PHE A 5 -22.51 12.15 22.76
C PHE A 5 -23.27 10.93 23.30
N THR A 6 -23.95 10.20 22.43
CA THR A 6 -24.46 8.87 22.76
C THR A 6 -23.23 7.98 22.95
N GLY A 7 -23.06 7.33 24.10
CA GLY A 7 -21.84 6.58 24.48
C GLY A 7 -21.41 5.43 23.56
N ASN A 8 -22.03 5.26 22.38
CA ASN A 8 -21.76 4.23 21.38
C ASN A 8 -20.48 4.46 20.55
N GLY A 9 -19.78 5.60 20.72
CA GLY A 9 -18.55 5.94 20.00
C GLY A 9 -17.36 6.29 20.90
N LEU A 10 -17.48 6.02 22.21
CA LEU A 10 -16.44 6.25 23.21
C LEU A 10 -15.88 4.89 23.64
N SER A 11 -14.57 4.72 23.61
CA SER A 11 -13.91 3.50 24.10
C SER A 11 -12.64 3.84 24.86
N LEU A 12 -12.42 3.13 25.97
CA LEU A 12 -11.20 3.21 26.75
C LEU A 12 -10.43 1.91 26.58
N SER A 13 -9.15 1.97 26.22
CA SER A 13 -8.31 0.79 26.02
C SER A 13 -6.95 0.96 26.68
N TYR A 14 -6.35 -0.14 27.12
CA TYR A 14 -4.96 -0.17 27.58
C TYR A 14 -4.07 -0.92 26.60
N ASN A 15 -2.77 -0.60 26.62
CA ASN A 15 -1.74 -1.37 25.94
C ASN A 15 -0.47 -1.40 26.80
N THR A 16 0.16 -2.56 26.94
CA THR A 16 1.41 -2.71 27.69
C THR A 16 2.64 -2.19 26.93
N ASP A 17 2.53 -1.99 25.60
CA ASP A 17 3.56 -1.35 24.78
C ASP A 17 3.39 0.18 24.80
N THR A 18 4.20 0.85 25.61
CA THR A 18 4.25 2.32 25.72
C THR A 18 4.81 3.02 24.46
N GLY A 19 5.42 2.24 23.56
CA GLY A 19 5.88 2.67 22.24
C GLY A 19 4.78 2.68 21.18
N ASN A 20 3.59 2.12 21.47
CA ASN A 20 2.47 2.11 20.53
C ASN A 20 2.09 3.53 20.09
N ARG A 21 1.77 3.65 18.80
CA ARG A 21 1.34 4.90 18.14
C ARG A 21 0.01 4.75 17.40
N SER A 22 -0.59 3.55 17.41
CA SER A 22 -1.82 3.25 16.67
C SER A 22 -3.00 3.03 17.64
N PRO A 23 -4.11 3.78 17.51
CA PRO A 23 -5.28 3.65 18.39
C PRO A 23 -6.06 2.36 18.19
N GLN A 24 -5.84 1.68 17.08
CA GLN A 24 -6.42 0.39 16.74
C GLN A 24 -5.31 -0.65 16.46
N GLY A 25 -4.14 -0.46 17.06
CA GLY A 25 -2.99 -1.36 16.92
C GLY A 25 -3.18 -2.70 17.62
N ILE A 26 -2.39 -3.71 17.23
CA ILE A 26 -2.34 -4.99 17.92
C ILE A 26 -1.90 -4.77 19.38
N GLY A 27 -2.61 -5.38 20.34
CA GLY A 27 -2.30 -5.23 21.77
C GLY A 27 -3.11 -4.14 22.50
N ASN A 28 -3.88 -3.30 21.80
CA ASN A 28 -4.89 -2.46 22.45
C ASN A 28 -6.05 -3.34 22.94
N VAL A 29 -6.22 -3.45 24.25
CA VAL A 29 -7.32 -4.18 24.88
C VAL A 29 -8.32 -3.18 25.44
N GLN A 30 -9.56 -3.25 24.99
CA GLN A 30 -10.64 -2.40 25.50
C GLN A 30 -10.95 -2.76 26.95
N ILE A 31 -11.02 -1.78 27.84
CA ILE A 31 -11.44 -1.95 29.23
C ILE A 31 -12.94 -2.18 29.24
N ASN A 32 -13.38 -3.27 29.86
CA ASN A 32 -14.78 -3.64 29.93
C ASN A 32 -15.51 -2.82 31.01
N GLU A 33 -16.84 -2.74 30.91
CA GLU A 33 -17.72 -2.23 31.97
C GLU A 33 -17.35 -0.84 32.54
N VAL A 34 -16.84 0.07 31.70
CA VAL A 34 -16.53 1.46 32.09
C VAL A 34 -17.80 2.15 32.58
N ALA A 35 -17.80 2.57 33.85
CA ALA A 35 -18.91 3.23 34.51
C ALA A 35 -18.95 4.73 34.24
N GLU A 36 -17.77 5.35 34.08
CA GLU A 36 -17.60 6.77 33.75
C GLU A 36 -16.39 6.96 32.84
N PHE A 37 -16.52 7.77 31.78
CA PHE A 37 -15.40 8.03 30.86
C PHE A 37 -14.45 9.07 31.45
N PRO A 38 -13.12 8.82 31.46
CA PRO A 38 -12.15 9.73 32.02
C PRO A 38 -12.06 11.04 31.23
N VAL A 39 -11.87 12.14 31.94
CA VAL A 39 -11.55 13.44 31.35
C VAL A 39 -10.03 13.63 31.37
N LEU A 40 -9.42 13.71 30.19
CA LEU A 40 -8.00 13.99 30.06
C LEU A 40 -7.77 15.51 29.99
N GLU A 41 -7.23 16.08 31.06
CA GLU A 41 -6.80 17.48 31.09
C GLU A 41 -5.29 17.58 30.85
N ILE A 42 -4.90 18.36 29.83
CA ILE A 42 -3.51 18.61 29.50
C ILE A 42 -3.24 20.09 29.68
N GLU A 43 -2.46 20.43 30.69
CA GLU A 43 -2.06 21.80 30.97
C GLU A 43 -0.73 22.13 30.30
N SER A 44 -0.57 23.40 29.92
CA SER A 44 0.71 23.94 29.49
C SER A 44 0.97 25.20 30.29
N GLU A 45 1.96 25.17 31.16
CA GLU A 45 2.38 26.34 31.90
C GLU A 45 3.32 27.19 31.03
N VAL A 46 3.08 28.50 31.01
CA VAL A 46 3.93 29.45 30.29
C VAL A 46 4.70 30.26 31.33
N ASN A 47 5.99 29.94 31.49
CA ASN A 47 6.88 30.69 32.35
C ASN A 47 7.21 32.03 31.70
N GLN A 48 6.80 33.11 32.36
CA GLN A 48 7.05 34.47 31.91
C GLN A 48 8.29 35.03 32.59
N TYR A 49 9.25 35.49 31.79
CA TYR A 49 10.47 36.13 32.26
C TYR A 49 10.51 37.58 31.82
N ASP A 50 10.65 38.47 32.80
CA ASP A 50 10.90 39.89 32.53
C ASP A 50 12.32 40.03 31.97
N THR A 51 12.43 40.57 30.76
CA THR A 51 13.70 40.73 30.07
C THR A 51 14.21 42.14 30.31
N TYR A 52 15.35 42.30 30.99
CA TYR A 52 15.88 43.63 31.35
C TYR A 52 16.11 44.46 30.07
N ASN A 53 15.54 45.67 30.03
CA ASN A 53 15.59 46.62 28.90
C ASN A 53 14.72 46.25 27.66
N SER A 54 13.69 45.42 27.83
CA SER A 54 12.67 45.16 26.79
C SER A 54 11.28 45.59 27.26
N THR A 55 10.45 46.14 26.37
CA THR A 55 9.01 46.40 26.61
C THR A 55 8.15 45.16 26.41
N TYR A 56 8.75 44.04 26.01
CA TYR A 56 8.11 42.75 25.77
C TYR A 56 8.65 41.68 26.74
N ASN A 57 7.75 40.87 27.29
CA ASN A 57 8.10 39.75 28.18
C ASN A 57 8.44 38.49 27.36
N SER A 58 9.51 37.80 27.74
CA SER A 58 9.89 36.53 27.14
C SER A 58 9.04 35.41 27.75
N LYS A 59 8.32 34.66 26.92
CA LYS A 59 7.50 33.52 27.33
C LYS A 59 8.20 32.23 26.93
N LEU A 60 8.59 31.41 27.90
CA LEU A 60 9.09 30.06 27.70
C LEU A 60 7.96 29.09 28.05
N LEU A 61 7.60 28.20 27.13
CA LEU A 61 6.68 27.10 27.45
C LEU A 61 7.41 26.13 28.40
N ALA A 62 6.84 25.87 29.58
CA ALA A 62 7.38 24.93 30.56
C ALA A 62 6.91 23.49 30.28
N GLU A 63 7.37 22.53 31.09
CA GLU A 63 7.02 21.12 30.95
C GLU A 63 5.51 20.91 30.98
N LYS A 64 5.04 20.10 30.05
CA LYS A 64 3.64 19.84 29.77
C LYS A 64 3.21 18.63 30.59
N SER A 65 2.44 18.85 31.65
CA SER A 65 1.88 17.79 32.49
C SER A 65 0.43 17.50 32.07
N ALA A 66 0.04 16.23 32.07
CA ALA A 66 -1.36 15.86 32.04
C ALA A 66 -1.81 15.56 33.47
N ASN A 67 -2.97 16.08 33.86
CA ASN A 67 -3.49 15.88 35.22
C ASN A 67 -3.87 14.41 35.42
N PRO A 68 -3.81 13.89 36.66
CA PRO A 68 -4.37 12.58 36.98
C PRO A 68 -5.83 12.47 36.54
N LEU A 69 -6.22 11.29 36.10
CA LEU A 69 -7.58 11.01 35.62
C LEU A 69 -8.08 9.67 36.17
N ASP A 70 -9.39 9.58 36.40
CA ASP A 70 -10.01 8.40 37.00
C ASP A 70 -10.53 7.43 35.94
N ILE A 71 -10.07 6.18 36.02
CA ILE A 71 -10.67 5.04 35.31
C ILE A 71 -11.70 4.43 36.26
N VAL A 72 -12.99 4.58 35.97
CA VAL A 72 -14.08 4.06 36.81
C VAL A 72 -14.78 2.91 36.08
N VAL A 73 -14.83 1.74 36.72
CA VAL A 73 -15.46 0.53 36.16
C VAL A 73 -16.53 -0.04 37.09
N ASN A 74 -17.58 -0.65 36.52
CA ASN A 74 -18.48 -1.54 37.25
C ASN A 74 -17.72 -2.84 37.50
N TYR A 75 -17.22 -3.00 38.73
CA TYR A 75 -16.16 -3.95 39.02
C TYR A 75 -16.66 -5.40 38.99
N LEU A 76 -16.05 -6.18 38.09
CA LEU A 76 -16.23 -7.62 37.94
C LEU A 76 -14.90 -8.32 38.22
N PRO A 77 -14.77 -9.11 39.31
CA PRO A 77 -13.51 -9.77 39.69
C PRO A 77 -12.99 -10.79 38.66
N ASP A 78 -13.90 -11.38 37.87
CA ASP A 78 -13.58 -12.41 36.89
C ASP A 78 -13.28 -11.82 35.50
N ASP A 79 -13.38 -10.50 35.33
CA ASP A 79 -13.06 -9.83 34.07
C ASP A 79 -11.55 -9.63 33.94
N SER A 80 -10.99 -10.08 32.81
CA SER A 80 -9.53 -10.03 32.57
C SER A 80 -8.97 -8.60 32.52
N THR A 81 -9.78 -7.62 32.14
CA THR A 81 -9.33 -6.22 32.04
C THR A 81 -9.30 -5.54 33.41
N HIS A 82 -10.22 -5.91 34.31
CA HIS A 82 -10.19 -5.45 35.70
C HIS A 82 -9.06 -6.12 36.50
N GLN A 83 -8.79 -7.41 36.25
CA GLN A 83 -7.63 -8.09 36.83
C GLN A 83 -6.32 -7.43 36.40
N PHE A 84 -6.20 -7.04 35.13
CA PHE A 84 -5.05 -6.26 34.65
C PHE A 84 -4.91 -4.92 35.39
N LEU A 85 -6.01 -4.16 35.58
CA LEU A 85 -5.95 -2.89 36.30
C LEU A 85 -5.58 -3.07 37.78
N ASP A 86 -6.00 -4.17 38.39
CA ASP A 86 -5.62 -4.54 39.76
C ASP A 86 -4.14 -4.86 39.88
N GLU A 87 -3.61 -5.69 38.97
CA GLU A 87 -2.19 -6.02 38.91
C GLU A 87 -1.33 -4.78 38.62
N ALA A 88 -1.75 -3.95 37.65
CA ALA A 88 -1.05 -2.72 37.30
C ALA A 88 -1.03 -1.71 38.45
N ALA A 89 -2.09 -1.67 39.28
CA ALA A 89 -2.14 -0.85 40.49
C ALA A 89 -1.24 -1.41 41.61
N GLU A 90 -1.21 -2.73 41.79
CA GLU A 90 -0.37 -3.39 42.82
C GLU A 90 1.12 -3.28 42.49
N ASN A 91 1.49 -3.47 41.22
CA ASN A 91 2.87 -3.46 40.76
C ASN A 91 3.38 -2.08 40.35
N GLN A 92 2.49 -1.09 40.24
CA GLN A 92 2.78 0.23 39.66
C GLN A 92 3.33 0.14 38.23
N ASP A 93 2.79 -0.79 37.44
CA ASP A 93 3.23 -0.99 36.06
C ASP A 93 2.83 0.20 35.19
N VAL A 94 3.78 0.67 34.37
CA VAL A 94 3.52 1.74 33.39
C VAL A 94 2.89 1.13 32.15
N PHE A 95 1.71 1.60 31.79
CA PHE A 95 1.01 1.20 30.57
C PHE A 95 0.48 2.42 29.81
N GLN A 96 0.11 2.20 28.56
CA GLN A 96 -0.51 3.22 27.71
C GLN A 96 -2.02 3.14 27.84
N LEU A 97 -2.66 4.28 28.12
CA LEU A 97 -4.10 4.46 28.08
C LEU A 97 -4.48 5.17 26.78
N THR A 98 -5.39 4.57 26.01
CA THR A 98 -5.96 5.13 24.78
C THR A 98 -7.43 5.48 25.04
N ILE A 99 -7.78 6.75 24.85
CA ILE A 99 -9.15 7.27 24.96
C ILE A 99 -9.62 7.64 23.55
N ALA A 100 -10.64 6.95 23.04
CA ALA A 100 -11.26 7.27 21.75
C ALA A 100 -12.58 8.01 21.96
N TYR A 101 -12.76 9.15 21.27
CA TYR A 101 -13.83 10.13 21.53
C TYR A 101 -14.98 10.13 20.51
N GLN A 102 -14.74 9.75 19.26
CA GLN A 102 -15.81 9.63 18.25
C GLN A 102 -15.34 8.88 17.01
N GLU A 103 -16.29 8.16 16.40
CA GLU A 103 -16.22 7.61 15.04
C GLU A 103 -17.29 8.34 14.19
N GLU A 104 -16.94 9.49 13.59
CA GLU A 104 -17.83 10.19 12.66
C GLU A 104 -17.45 9.78 11.23
N GLY A 105 -18.25 8.92 10.60
CA GLY A 105 -17.93 8.35 9.30
C GLY A 105 -16.79 7.33 9.39
N SER A 106 -15.66 7.58 8.71
CA SER A 106 -14.47 6.72 8.74
C SER A 106 -13.31 7.35 9.53
N GLN A 107 -13.53 8.36 10.38
CA GLN A 107 -12.48 8.98 11.20
C GLN A 107 -12.64 8.66 12.69
N LEU A 108 -11.57 8.19 13.31
CA LEU A 108 -11.42 7.92 14.74
C LEU A 108 -10.60 9.03 15.40
N THR A 109 -11.21 9.77 16.34
CA THR A 109 -10.49 10.77 17.15
C THR A 109 -10.06 10.17 18.48
N TYR A 110 -8.79 10.31 18.86
CA TYR A 110 -8.24 9.67 20.06
C TYR A 110 -7.16 10.51 20.78
N ALA A 111 -6.96 10.21 22.05
CA ALA A 111 -5.80 10.64 22.83
C ALA A 111 -5.08 9.40 23.41
N MET A 112 -3.76 9.49 23.55
CA MET A 112 -2.93 8.46 24.16
C MET A 112 -2.00 9.08 25.18
N VAL A 113 -1.95 8.45 26.35
CA VAL A 113 -1.05 8.83 27.43
C VAL A 113 -0.43 7.58 28.03
N ASN A 114 0.84 7.66 28.40
CA ASN A 114 1.51 6.62 29.17
C ASN A 114 1.50 7.05 30.63
N GLY A 115 1.38 6.10 31.56
CA GLY A 115 1.28 6.41 32.98
C GLY A 115 1.10 5.14 33.81
N ALA A 116 0.93 5.31 35.11
CA ALA A 116 0.68 4.22 36.04
C ALA A 116 -0.50 4.56 36.96
N ILE A 117 -1.12 3.55 37.54
CA ILE A 117 -2.17 3.75 38.55
C ILE A 117 -1.51 4.11 39.89
N THR A 118 -1.89 5.25 40.46
CA THR A 118 -1.32 5.78 41.71
C THR A 118 -2.19 5.51 42.93
N SER A 119 -3.49 5.33 42.73
CA SER A 119 -4.45 5.07 43.81
C SER A 119 -5.63 4.25 43.30
N THR A 120 -6.27 3.48 44.19
CA THR A 120 -7.52 2.78 43.88
C THR A 120 -8.53 2.93 45.00
N GLN A 121 -9.82 2.95 44.65
CA GLN A 121 -10.93 3.03 45.58
C GLN A 121 -12.06 2.10 45.16
N LEU A 122 -12.48 1.19 46.05
CA LEU A 122 -13.65 0.34 45.85
C LEU A 122 -14.86 0.96 46.57
N SER A 123 -15.97 1.11 45.88
CA SER A 123 -17.22 1.68 46.39
C SER A 123 -18.41 0.80 46.01
N GLY A 124 -19.42 0.72 46.86
CA GLY A 124 -20.64 -0.05 46.61
C GLY A 124 -21.62 0.02 47.78
N ASP A 125 -22.91 -0.11 47.49
CA ASP A 125 -24.00 -0.19 48.47
C ASP A 125 -24.95 -1.33 48.09
N LYS A 126 -25.88 -1.70 48.98
CA LYS A 126 -26.90 -2.74 48.73
C LYS A 126 -27.80 -2.44 47.52
N ASP A 127 -27.94 -1.15 47.16
CA ASP A 127 -28.82 -0.68 46.09
C ASP A 127 -28.02 -0.17 44.86
N SER A 128 -26.69 -0.35 44.81
CA SER A 128 -25.85 0.09 43.69
C SER A 128 -24.88 -1.00 43.21
N VAL A 129 -24.48 -0.94 41.94
CA VAL A 129 -23.43 -1.80 41.39
C VAL A 129 -22.11 -1.43 42.07
N VAL A 130 -21.28 -2.44 42.39
CA VAL A 130 -19.95 -2.22 42.95
C VAL A 130 -19.08 -1.56 41.89
N THR A 131 -18.51 -0.40 42.20
CA THR A 131 -17.62 0.35 41.31
C THR A 131 -16.21 0.39 41.88
N LYS A 132 -15.20 0.29 41.02
CA LYS A 132 -13.80 0.50 41.40
C LYS A 132 -13.23 1.64 40.56
N THR A 133 -12.64 2.62 41.25
CA THR A 133 -11.97 3.77 40.67
C THR A 133 -10.47 3.54 40.74
N TYR A 134 -9.77 3.72 39.63
CA TYR A 134 -8.32 3.69 39.52
C TYR A 134 -7.84 5.08 39.09
N GLU A 135 -7.13 5.78 39.96
CA GLU A 135 -6.52 7.07 39.64
C GLU A 135 -5.26 6.79 38.80
N PHE A 136 -5.30 7.16 37.53
CA PHE A 136 -4.19 7.00 36.59
C PHE A 136 -3.44 8.33 36.46
N THR A 137 -2.14 8.32 36.76
CA THR A 137 -1.28 9.49 36.63
C THR A 137 -0.45 9.39 35.35
N PRO A 138 -0.69 10.24 34.34
CA PRO A 138 0.11 10.27 33.13
C PRO A 138 1.56 10.71 33.40
N THR A 139 2.52 10.03 32.79
CA THR A 139 3.94 10.40 32.76
C THR A 139 4.41 10.92 31.40
N ASP A 140 3.71 10.55 30.32
CA ASP A 140 4.00 11.03 28.97
C ASP A 140 2.72 11.16 28.13
N VAL A 141 2.68 12.15 27.23
CA VAL A 141 1.54 12.40 26.33
C VAL A 141 1.93 12.03 24.91
N VAL A 142 1.50 10.85 24.49
CA VAL A 142 1.82 10.25 23.18
C VAL A 142 1.02 10.87 22.03
N ALA A 143 -0.29 11.11 22.23
CA ALA A 143 -1.15 11.73 21.22
C ALA A 143 -2.21 12.64 21.87
N ARG A 144 -2.41 13.83 21.29
CA ARG A 144 -3.42 14.81 21.72
C ARG A 144 -4.50 14.92 20.67
N SER A 145 -5.70 14.39 20.93
CA SER A 145 -6.88 14.58 20.07
C SER A 145 -6.54 14.51 18.56
N GLN A 146 -5.87 13.43 18.16
CA GLN A 146 -5.52 13.19 16.76
C GLN A 146 -6.64 12.41 16.09
N ALA A 147 -6.84 12.62 14.79
CA ALA A 147 -7.80 11.86 14.00
C ALA A 147 -7.06 10.91 13.04
N ILE A 148 -7.43 9.62 13.04
CA ILE A 148 -7.00 8.65 12.03
C ILE A 148 -8.20 8.21 11.20
N THR A 149 -7.96 7.65 10.01
CA THR A 149 -9.02 6.88 9.33
C THR A 149 -9.18 5.54 10.04
N ALA A 150 -10.39 5.20 10.50
CA ALA A 150 -10.69 3.94 11.17
C ALA A 150 -10.27 2.76 10.28
N LEU A 151 -9.54 1.81 10.86
CA LEU A 151 -9.11 0.60 10.18
C LEU A 151 -10.32 -0.32 9.94
N LEU A 152 -10.45 -0.85 8.72
CA LEU A 152 -11.50 -1.83 8.40
C LEU A 152 -11.20 -3.17 9.07
N PRO A 153 -12.20 -3.84 9.68
CA PRO A 153 -12.02 -5.20 10.19
C PRO A 153 -11.70 -6.18 9.05
N VAL A 154 -10.76 -7.10 9.31
CA VAL A 154 -10.38 -8.17 8.36
C VAL A 154 -11.20 -9.42 8.69
N TYR A 155 -12.12 -9.80 7.80
CA TYR A 155 -12.92 -11.00 7.97
C TYR A 155 -12.21 -12.23 7.40
N GLN A 156 -12.62 -13.43 7.82
CA GLN A 156 -12.11 -14.67 7.25
C GLN A 156 -12.40 -14.71 5.73
N GLY A 157 -11.34 -14.83 4.92
CA GLY A 157 -11.42 -14.74 3.46
C GLY A 157 -10.84 -13.46 2.88
N ASP A 158 -10.88 -12.36 3.64
CA ASP A 158 -10.30 -11.10 3.18
C ASP A 158 -8.80 -11.27 2.98
N TYR A 159 -8.34 -10.87 1.79
CA TYR A 159 -6.96 -11.04 1.38
C TYR A 159 -6.44 -12.48 1.52
N GLY A 160 -7.33 -13.48 1.46
CA GLY A 160 -7.00 -14.91 1.60
C GLY A 160 -6.63 -15.36 3.00
N VAL A 161 -6.78 -14.51 4.03
CA VAL A 161 -6.55 -14.86 5.43
C VAL A 161 -7.59 -15.88 5.90
N GLY A 162 -7.14 -16.98 6.54
CA GLY A 162 -8.05 -18.02 7.04
C GLY A 162 -8.81 -18.81 5.96
N SER A 163 -8.46 -18.64 4.69
CA SER A 163 -9.08 -19.37 3.57
C SER A 163 -8.56 -20.81 3.50
N ASN A 164 -9.46 -21.79 3.50
CA ASN A 164 -9.13 -23.22 3.55
C ASN A 164 -9.70 -24.03 2.37
N THR A 165 -10.24 -23.34 1.35
CA THR A 165 -10.86 -23.92 0.14
C THR A 165 -12.15 -24.72 0.33
N THR A 166 -12.61 -24.97 1.55
CA THR A 166 -13.84 -25.76 1.80
C THR A 166 -15.03 -24.84 2.07
N ASP A 167 -14.85 -23.88 2.98
CA ASP A 167 -15.90 -22.92 3.36
C ASP A 167 -15.62 -21.53 2.78
N VAL A 168 -14.33 -21.21 2.61
CA VAL A 168 -13.85 -19.92 2.10
C VAL A 168 -12.81 -20.18 0.99
N PRO A 169 -13.12 -19.87 -0.27
CA PRO A 169 -12.24 -20.17 -1.40
C PRO A 169 -11.01 -19.24 -1.40
N GLN A 170 -9.83 -19.86 -1.41
CA GLN A 170 -8.56 -19.14 -1.60
C GLN A 170 -8.31 -18.97 -3.10
N TYR A 171 -8.27 -17.73 -3.61
CA TYR A 171 -7.99 -17.45 -5.02
C TYR A 171 -7.11 -16.20 -5.18
N ALA A 172 -6.28 -16.18 -6.23
CA ALA A 172 -5.53 -14.98 -6.62
C ALA A 172 -6.39 -14.12 -7.58
N PRO A 173 -6.77 -12.88 -7.21
CA PRO A 173 -7.46 -11.99 -8.13
C PRO A 173 -6.53 -11.54 -9.28
N ALA A 174 -7.11 -11.25 -10.46
CA ALA A 174 -6.36 -10.78 -11.62
C ALA A 174 -5.73 -9.40 -11.41
N ILE A 175 -6.39 -8.55 -10.61
CA ILE A 175 -5.89 -7.24 -10.15
C ILE A 175 -6.06 -7.21 -8.63
N PRO A 176 -5.00 -7.47 -7.86
CA PRO A 176 -5.08 -7.41 -6.40
C PRO A 176 -5.15 -5.95 -5.92
N THR A 177 -6.08 -5.67 -5.01
CA THR A 177 -6.29 -4.35 -4.40
C THR A 177 -5.50 -4.16 -3.09
N GLY A 178 -4.81 -5.20 -2.62
CA GLY A 178 -3.97 -5.20 -1.42
C GLY A 178 -3.16 -6.49 -1.26
N ASN A 179 -2.26 -6.50 -0.28
CA ASN A 179 -1.45 -7.68 0.06
C ASN A 179 -2.35 -8.85 0.45
N SER A 180 -2.08 -10.05 -0.04
CA SER A 180 -2.95 -11.21 0.17
C SER A 180 -2.21 -12.55 0.19
N PHE A 181 -2.76 -13.51 0.92
CA PHE A 181 -2.45 -14.92 0.76
C PHE A 181 -3.18 -15.46 -0.47
N ILE A 182 -2.44 -16.02 -1.41
CA ILE A 182 -2.94 -16.38 -2.72
C ILE A 182 -2.83 -17.87 -2.99
N LYS A 183 -3.76 -18.37 -3.81
CA LYS A 183 -3.66 -19.65 -4.48
C LYS A 183 -3.66 -19.39 -5.99
N VAL A 184 -2.68 -19.97 -6.69
CA VAL A 184 -2.55 -19.95 -8.15
C VAL A 184 -2.91 -21.35 -8.64
N PRO A 185 -4.12 -21.56 -9.19
CA PRO A 185 -4.55 -22.88 -9.65
C PRO A 185 -3.63 -23.45 -10.73
N SER A 186 -3.50 -24.78 -10.79
CA SER A 186 -2.77 -25.49 -11.85
C SER A 186 -3.28 -25.15 -13.26
N THR A 187 -4.57 -24.83 -13.36
CA THR A 187 -5.26 -24.46 -14.61
C THR A 187 -5.10 -23.00 -15.00
N GLN A 188 -4.53 -22.15 -14.13
CA GLN A 188 -4.35 -20.73 -14.43
C GLN A 188 -3.28 -20.53 -15.51
N ALA A 189 -3.63 -19.79 -16.56
CA ALA A 189 -2.71 -19.46 -17.64
C ALA A 189 -1.44 -18.78 -17.09
N GLY A 190 -0.27 -19.29 -17.49
CA GLY A 190 1.02 -18.82 -17.01
C GLY A 190 1.54 -19.46 -15.72
N ASN A 191 0.82 -20.41 -15.10
CA ASN A 191 1.36 -21.23 -14.01
C ASN A 191 2.39 -22.25 -14.56
N PRO A 192 3.66 -22.21 -14.12
CA PRO A 192 4.71 -23.07 -14.66
C PRO A 192 4.80 -24.46 -13.99
N ALA A 193 4.09 -24.70 -12.89
CA ALA A 193 4.32 -25.86 -12.04
C ALA A 193 3.46 -27.10 -12.37
N GLY A 194 2.44 -26.97 -13.21
CA GLY A 194 1.47 -28.05 -13.49
C GLY A 194 0.67 -28.52 -12.26
N ALA A 195 0.81 -27.83 -11.14
CA ALA A 195 0.14 -28.06 -9.87
C ALA A 195 -0.30 -26.71 -9.27
N ASP A 196 -1.24 -26.75 -8.34
CA ASP A 196 -1.63 -25.55 -7.59
C ASP A 196 -0.41 -24.98 -6.85
N MET A 197 -0.26 -23.66 -6.82
CA MET A 197 0.74 -22.98 -6.00
C MET A 197 0.05 -22.16 -4.90
N MET A 198 0.65 -22.09 -3.72
CA MET A 198 0.17 -21.33 -2.56
C MET A 198 1.26 -20.36 -2.08
N GLY A 199 0.88 -19.15 -1.70
CA GLY A 199 1.85 -18.17 -1.23
C GLY A 199 1.24 -16.80 -0.95
N MET A 200 1.97 -15.75 -1.30
CA MET A 200 1.59 -14.36 -1.03
C MET A 200 1.71 -13.49 -2.28
N GLY A 201 0.76 -12.58 -2.45
CA GLY A 201 0.78 -11.48 -3.40
C GLY A 201 0.96 -10.17 -2.65
N LEU A 202 1.86 -9.32 -3.14
CA LEU A 202 2.16 -8.02 -2.56
C LEU A 202 1.80 -6.92 -3.57
N VAL A 203 1.20 -5.84 -3.08
CA VAL A 203 0.71 -4.70 -3.86
C VAL A 203 1.26 -3.41 -3.25
N ASP A 204 1.89 -2.59 -4.09
CA ASP A 204 2.27 -1.21 -3.77
C ASP A 204 1.80 -0.31 -4.92
N GLY A 205 0.67 0.36 -4.72
CA GLY A 205 -0.02 1.12 -5.77
C GLY A 205 -0.41 0.23 -6.96
N SER A 206 0.24 0.45 -8.11
CA SER A 206 0.05 -0.37 -9.33
C SER A 206 1.09 -1.48 -9.51
N SER A 207 2.11 -1.52 -8.65
CA SER A 207 3.16 -2.53 -8.68
C SER A 207 2.70 -3.77 -7.92
N VAL A 208 2.78 -4.92 -8.59
CA VAL A 208 2.45 -6.22 -7.99
C VAL A 208 3.64 -7.15 -8.00
N SER A 209 3.83 -7.90 -6.93
CA SER A 209 4.77 -9.02 -6.88
C SER A 209 4.13 -10.22 -6.20
N SER A 210 4.68 -11.41 -6.44
CA SER A 210 4.13 -12.64 -5.87
C SER A 210 5.23 -13.65 -5.64
N LEU A 211 5.12 -14.39 -4.54
CA LEU A 211 5.96 -15.53 -4.17
C LEU A 211 5.03 -16.69 -3.83
N ALA A 212 5.18 -17.84 -4.49
CA ALA A 212 4.34 -19.01 -4.27
C ALA A 212 5.12 -20.31 -4.38
N MET A 213 4.71 -21.32 -3.62
CA MET A 213 5.28 -22.66 -3.65
C MET A 213 4.25 -23.68 -4.14
N THR A 214 4.71 -24.75 -4.77
CA THR A 214 3.83 -25.85 -5.21
C THR A 214 3.12 -26.50 -4.02
N LYS A 215 1.79 -26.54 -4.06
CA LYS A 215 0.93 -27.22 -3.06
C LYS A 215 1.15 -28.73 -3.04
N SER A 216 1.47 -29.32 -4.19
CA SER A 216 1.66 -30.76 -4.39
C SER A 216 2.71 -31.03 -5.46
N GLY A 217 3.25 -32.26 -5.50
CA GLY A 217 4.31 -32.63 -6.44
C GLY A 217 5.70 -32.23 -5.93
N THR A 218 6.63 -31.93 -6.83
CA THR A 218 8.00 -31.52 -6.46
C THR A 218 8.01 -30.13 -5.84
N LEU A 219 8.40 -30.05 -4.56
CA LEU A 219 8.53 -28.79 -3.83
C LEU A 219 9.41 -27.80 -4.61
N SER A 220 8.79 -26.72 -5.07
CA SER A 220 9.45 -25.65 -5.82
C SER A 220 8.86 -24.31 -5.38
N ILE A 221 9.70 -23.28 -5.30
CA ILE A 221 9.30 -21.90 -5.02
C ILE A 221 9.40 -21.11 -6.33
N TYR A 222 8.40 -20.28 -6.59
CA TYR A 222 8.31 -19.41 -7.75
C TYR A 222 8.07 -17.97 -7.32
N ALA A 223 8.66 -17.03 -8.05
CA ALA A 223 8.41 -15.61 -7.89
C ALA A 223 8.06 -14.95 -9.22
N LYS A 224 7.29 -13.86 -9.16
CA LYS A 224 7.05 -12.95 -10.28
C LYS A 224 6.83 -11.53 -9.79
N ASN A 225 6.99 -10.57 -10.70
CA ASN A 225 6.53 -9.20 -10.54
C ASN A 225 5.56 -8.82 -11.68
N ALA A 226 5.12 -7.57 -11.74
CA ALA A 226 4.17 -7.07 -12.73
C ALA A 226 4.57 -7.32 -14.19
N THR A 227 5.87 -7.40 -14.49
CA THR A 227 6.41 -7.49 -15.86
C THR A 227 7.06 -8.84 -16.18
N THR A 228 7.19 -9.73 -15.20
CA THR A 228 7.89 -11.02 -15.36
C THR A 228 6.93 -12.21 -15.25
N ALA A 229 7.21 -13.27 -16.00
CA ALA A 229 6.55 -14.55 -15.83
C ALA A 229 6.99 -15.21 -14.51
N TRP A 230 6.19 -16.17 -14.03
CA TRP A 230 6.57 -17.00 -12.89
C TRP A 230 7.91 -17.70 -13.13
N THR A 231 8.90 -17.36 -12.31
CA THR A 231 10.27 -17.85 -12.41
C THR A 231 10.57 -18.70 -11.18
N ARG A 232 11.14 -19.90 -11.40
CA ARG A 232 11.51 -20.80 -10.31
C ARG A 232 12.77 -20.31 -9.60
N ILE A 233 12.75 -20.33 -8.26
CA ILE A 233 13.91 -20.14 -7.40
C ILE A 233 14.51 -21.52 -7.11
N TYR A 234 15.82 -21.67 -7.36
CA TYR A 234 16.53 -22.94 -7.21
C TYR A 234 17.36 -22.95 -5.92
N THR A 235 17.45 -24.11 -5.26
CA THR A 235 18.42 -24.30 -4.17
C THR A 235 19.84 -24.34 -4.74
N ALA A 236 20.86 -24.07 -3.91
CA ALA A 236 22.27 -24.13 -4.32
C ALA A 236 22.61 -25.46 -5.02
N THR A 237 22.18 -26.59 -4.46
CA THR A 237 22.36 -27.93 -5.04
C THR A 237 21.68 -28.11 -6.40
N GLN A 238 20.51 -27.50 -6.64
CA GLN A 238 19.82 -27.58 -7.93
C GLN A 238 20.43 -26.64 -8.98
N MET A 239 21.04 -25.54 -8.55
CA MET A 239 21.76 -24.61 -9.41
C MET A 239 23.10 -25.21 -9.86
N ASP A 240 23.85 -25.83 -8.95
CA ASP A 240 25.12 -26.51 -9.23
C ASP A 240 24.99 -27.66 -10.25
N ALA A 241 23.82 -28.30 -10.29
CA ALA A 241 23.54 -29.35 -11.28
C ALA A 241 23.27 -28.82 -12.69
N ARG A 242 22.98 -27.51 -12.85
CA ARG A 242 22.62 -26.91 -14.14
C ARG A 242 23.65 -25.94 -14.69
N TYR A 243 24.54 -25.43 -13.84
CA TYR A 243 25.57 -24.48 -14.25
C TYR A 243 26.94 -24.98 -13.80
N VAL A 244 27.93 -24.86 -14.68
CA VAL A 244 29.32 -25.06 -14.32
C VAL A 244 29.83 -23.77 -13.67
N SER A 245 30.42 -23.87 -12.48
CA SER A 245 30.96 -22.71 -11.77
C SER A 245 32.02 -21.98 -12.60
N LEU A 246 31.92 -20.65 -12.68
CA LEU A 246 32.92 -19.78 -13.35
C LEU A 246 34.30 -19.80 -12.67
N THR A 247 34.38 -20.32 -11.44
CA THR A 247 35.66 -20.54 -10.74
C THR A 247 36.36 -21.82 -11.16
N ARG A 248 35.67 -22.73 -11.87
CA ARG A 248 36.32 -23.91 -12.46
C ARG A 248 37.09 -23.48 -13.70
N THR A 249 38.30 -24.02 -13.83
CA THR A 249 39.15 -23.80 -14.99
C THR A 249 39.28 -25.10 -15.80
N VAL A 250 39.44 -24.97 -17.11
CA VAL A 250 39.96 -26.04 -17.97
C VAL A 250 41.33 -25.59 -18.42
N ASN A 251 42.38 -26.29 -17.98
CA ASN A 251 43.78 -25.90 -18.19
C ASN A 251 44.07 -24.43 -17.81
N GLY A 252 43.64 -23.98 -16.63
CA GLY A 252 43.89 -22.62 -16.14
C GLY A 252 43.03 -21.52 -16.76
N LYS A 253 42.24 -21.80 -17.80
CA LYS A 253 41.32 -20.84 -18.43
C LYS A 253 39.95 -20.88 -17.76
N GLN A 254 39.42 -19.72 -17.38
CA GLN A 254 38.08 -19.60 -16.77
C GLN A 254 36.98 -19.88 -17.81
N LEU A 255 35.90 -20.53 -17.36
CA LEU A 255 34.75 -20.90 -18.20
C LEU A 255 33.75 -19.72 -18.41
N SER A 256 34.25 -18.52 -18.68
CA SER A 256 33.41 -17.32 -18.91
C SER A 256 33.04 -17.11 -20.38
N THR A 257 33.71 -17.79 -21.32
CA THR A 257 33.44 -17.80 -22.77
C THR A 257 33.84 -19.17 -23.36
N ASP A 258 33.63 -19.37 -24.66
CA ASP A 258 34.18 -20.53 -25.38
C ASP A 258 35.69 -20.65 -25.14
N ILE A 259 36.16 -21.85 -24.76
CA ILE A 259 37.57 -22.14 -24.51
C ILE A 259 38.19 -22.76 -25.77
N VAL A 260 39.13 -22.05 -26.37
CA VAL A 260 40.01 -22.59 -27.42
C VAL A 260 41.28 -23.14 -26.78
N LEU A 261 41.53 -24.44 -26.99
CA LEU A 261 42.75 -25.12 -26.53
C LEU A 261 43.77 -25.17 -27.67
N THR A 262 45.01 -24.79 -27.36
CA THR A 262 46.18 -24.92 -28.24
C THR A 262 46.98 -26.17 -27.86
N PRO A 263 47.89 -26.67 -28.72
CA PRO A 263 48.76 -27.81 -28.35
C PRO A 263 49.54 -27.58 -27.04
N GLY A 264 49.95 -26.35 -26.76
CA GLY A 264 50.59 -25.98 -25.49
C GLY A 264 49.67 -26.13 -24.27
N ASP A 265 48.35 -25.99 -24.44
CA ASP A 265 47.37 -26.13 -23.36
C ASP A 265 47.15 -27.59 -22.91
N VAL A 266 47.60 -28.58 -23.67
CA VAL A 266 47.41 -30.01 -23.32
C VAL A 266 48.73 -30.74 -23.12
N GLY A 267 49.84 -30.00 -23.04
CA GLY A 267 51.19 -30.59 -23.01
C GLY A 267 51.55 -31.36 -24.28
N ALA A 268 50.81 -31.15 -25.39
CA ALA A 268 51.15 -31.73 -26.67
C ALA A 268 52.37 -31.01 -27.23
N VAL A 269 53.30 -31.77 -27.79
CA VAL A 269 54.49 -31.21 -28.41
C VAL A 269 54.05 -30.39 -29.63
N PRO A 270 54.40 -29.09 -29.71
CA PRO A 270 54.05 -28.28 -30.87
C PRO A 270 54.60 -28.90 -32.16
N VAL A 271 53.81 -28.92 -33.24
CA VAL A 271 54.22 -29.45 -34.56
C VAL A 271 55.42 -28.70 -35.18
N GLU A 272 55.76 -27.55 -34.61
CA GLU A 272 56.93 -26.73 -34.96
C GLU A 272 58.24 -27.29 -34.39
N ARG A 273 58.18 -28.20 -33.40
CA ARG A 273 59.37 -28.86 -32.88
C ARG A 273 59.78 -30.01 -33.78
N THR A 274 61.09 -30.11 -33.97
CA THR A 274 61.71 -31.17 -34.78
C THR A 274 62.62 -32.04 -33.94
N VAL A 275 62.64 -33.35 -34.20
CA VAL A 275 63.76 -34.22 -33.80
C VAL A 275 64.68 -34.33 -35.01
N ASN A 276 65.90 -33.82 -34.88
CA ASN A 276 66.90 -33.79 -35.96
C ASN A 276 66.40 -33.26 -37.32
N GLY A 277 65.57 -32.22 -37.32
CA GLY A 277 65.05 -31.57 -38.54
C GLY A 277 63.75 -32.15 -39.12
N HIS A 278 63.20 -33.22 -38.54
CA HIS A 278 61.91 -33.80 -38.95
C HIS A 278 60.75 -33.28 -38.09
N VAL A 279 59.67 -32.83 -38.73
CA VAL A 279 58.45 -32.33 -38.08
C VAL A 279 57.69 -33.47 -37.41
N LEU A 280 57.15 -33.23 -36.22
CA LEU A 280 56.47 -34.22 -35.38
C LEU A 280 54.99 -34.43 -35.75
N SER A 281 54.62 -34.18 -37.02
CA SER A 281 53.22 -34.28 -37.48
C SER A 281 52.81 -35.70 -37.92
N ASP A 282 53.76 -36.63 -38.07
CA ASP A 282 53.59 -38.04 -38.48
C ASP A 282 54.74 -38.92 -37.91
N ASP A 283 54.75 -40.23 -38.20
CA ASP A 283 55.83 -41.16 -37.81
C ASP A 283 57.21 -40.65 -38.22
N VAL A 284 58.13 -40.53 -37.25
CA VAL A 284 59.50 -40.05 -37.48
C VAL A 284 60.42 -41.22 -37.79
N VAL A 285 60.88 -41.33 -39.04
CA VAL A 285 61.88 -42.30 -39.47
C VAL A 285 63.28 -41.72 -39.28
N LEU A 286 64.06 -42.28 -38.36
CA LEU A 286 65.44 -41.87 -38.08
C LEU A 286 66.45 -42.72 -38.85
N THR A 287 67.47 -42.09 -39.41
CA THR A 287 68.64 -42.76 -40.02
C THR A 287 69.80 -42.89 -39.02
N SER A 288 70.84 -43.65 -39.37
CA SER A 288 72.06 -43.77 -38.54
C SER A 288 72.79 -42.44 -38.35
N SER A 289 72.65 -41.51 -39.31
CA SER A 289 73.09 -40.11 -39.17
C SER A 289 72.36 -39.36 -38.05
N ASP A 290 71.08 -39.66 -37.83
CA ASP A 290 70.21 -38.91 -36.91
C ASP A 290 70.34 -39.35 -35.45
N THR A 291 70.78 -40.59 -35.22
CA THR A 291 70.87 -41.21 -33.87
C THR A 291 72.31 -41.33 -33.36
N GLY A 292 73.31 -40.97 -34.18
CA GLY A 292 74.73 -41.20 -33.88
C GLY A 292 75.10 -42.69 -33.79
N SER A 293 74.19 -43.58 -34.18
CA SER A 293 74.41 -45.01 -34.25
C SER A 293 75.29 -45.34 -35.45
N VAL A 294 76.07 -46.41 -35.33
CA VAL A 294 77.06 -46.75 -36.36
C VAL A 294 76.32 -47.25 -37.61
N PRO A 295 76.56 -46.67 -38.81
CA PRO A 295 75.94 -47.16 -40.04
C PRO A 295 76.40 -48.59 -40.37
N ASP A 296 75.52 -49.43 -40.90
CA ASP A 296 75.82 -50.82 -41.33
C ASP A 296 76.95 -50.91 -42.38
N SER A 297 77.31 -49.78 -43.00
CA SER A 297 78.43 -49.65 -43.92
C SER A 297 79.79 -49.43 -43.23
N ARG A 298 79.85 -49.28 -41.91
CA ARG A 298 81.09 -48.99 -41.18
C ARG A 298 81.69 -50.30 -40.68
N THR A 299 82.98 -50.49 -40.95
CA THR A 299 83.72 -51.71 -40.58
C THR A 299 84.81 -51.42 -39.56
N ILE A 300 85.04 -52.32 -38.60
CA ILE A 300 86.30 -52.39 -37.85
C ILE A 300 87.10 -53.55 -38.44
N ASN A 301 88.31 -53.24 -38.94
CA ASN A 301 89.20 -54.22 -39.57
C ASN A 301 88.55 -55.07 -40.69
N GLY A 302 87.63 -54.49 -41.47
CA GLY A 302 86.96 -55.16 -42.60
C GLY A 302 85.66 -55.91 -42.27
N HIS A 303 85.25 -55.99 -41.00
CA HIS A 303 84.00 -56.63 -40.58
C HIS A 303 82.87 -55.61 -40.41
N VAL A 304 81.71 -55.90 -41.02
CA VAL A 304 80.48 -55.08 -40.90
C VAL A 304 79.87 -55.19 -39.50
N LEU A 305 79.43 -54.06 -38.95
CA LEU A 305 78.96 -53.92 -37.56
C LEU A 305 77.45 -54.23 -37.40
N SER A 306 76.93 -55.22 -38.11
CA SER A 306 75.50 -55.58 -38.08
C SER A 306 75.14 -56.68 -37.09
N ASP A 307 76.13 -57.29 -36.40
CA ASP A 307 76.00 -58.30 -35.32
C ASP A 307 77.27 -58.26 -34.43
N ASP A 308 77.34 -59.08 -33.37
CA ASP A 308 78.50 -59.16 -32.47
C ASP A 308 79.82 -59.39 -33.24
N VAL A 309 80.79 -58.49 -33.05
CA VAL A 309 82.12 -58.60 -33.65
C VAL A 309 82.96 -59.62 -32.88
N VAL A 310 83.16 -60.80 -33.45
CA VAL A 310 84.06 -61.82 -32.90
C VAL A 310 85.48 -61.55 -33.39
N LEU A 311 86.33 -61.03 -32.50
CA LEU A 311 87.76 -60.80 -32.77
C LEU A 311 88.56 -62.08 -32.47
N SER A 312 89.38 -62.50 -33.42
CA SER A 312 90.35 -63.59 -33.26
C SER A 312 91.66 -63.09 -32.61
N LYS A 313 92.55 -64.01 -32.25
CA LYS A 313 93.86 -63.69 -31.66
C LYS A 313 94.72 -62.83 -32.59
N ASP A 314 94.50 -62.94 -33.89
CA ASP A 314 95.17 -62.14 -34.91
C ASP A 314 94.60 -60.71 -34.98
N ASP A 315 93.30 -60.53 -34.70
CA ASP A 315 92.63 -59.23 -34.77
C ASP A 315 93.02 -58.26 -33.63
N VAL A 316 93.63 -58.76 -32.55
CA VAL A 316 94.09 -57.98 -31.39
C VAL A 316 95.60 -58.00 -31.20
N GLY A 317 96.36 -58.48 -32.20
CA GLY A 317 97.83 -58.51 -32.16
C GLY A 317 98.42 -59.50 -31.14
N LEU A 318 97.66 -60.53 -30.73
CA LEU A 318 98.05 -61.55 -29.75
C LEU A 318 98.41 -62.91 -30.39
N GLY A 319 98.67 -62.95 -31.71
CA GLY A 319 98.97 -64.18 -32.46
C GLY A 319 100.19 -64.99 -31.99
N SER A 320 100.98 -64.48 -31.04
CA SER A 320 102.12 -65.17 -30.42
C SER A 320 101.86 -65.72 -29.01
N VAL A 321 100.62 -65.68 -28.51
CA VAL A 321 100.24 -66.20 -27.18
C VAL A 321 99.63 -67.61 -27.31
N THR A 322 100.14 -68.58 -26.53
CA THR A 322 99.62 -69.96 -26.50
C THR A 322 98.46 -70.13 -25.51
N ASP A 323 97.54 -71.06 -25.78
CA ASP A 323 96.31 -71.31 -25.00
C ASP A 323 96.55 -72.06 -23.67
N ASP A 324 97.67 -71.80 -23.00
CA ASP A 324 97.98 -72.41 -21.72
C ASP A 324 97.38 -71.58 -20.56
N ALA A 325 96.72 -72.28 -19.63
CA ALA A 325 95.90 -71.68 -18.58
C ALA A 325 96.69 -70.72 -17.66
N GLN A 326 96.44 -69.43 -17.79
CA GLN A 326 96.82 -68.42 -16.82
C GLN A 326 95.60 -68.13 -15.91
N LEU A 327 95.65 -68.70 -14.68
CA LEU A 327 94.73 -68.50 -13.55
C LEU A 327 93.26 -68.92 -13.78
N ALA A 328 92.92 -70.17 -13.44
CA ALA A 328 91.53 -70.65 -13.38
C ALA A 328 91.06 -70.89 -11.92
N ILE A 329 89.90 -70.32 -11.62
CA ILE A 329 89.22 -70.05 -10.33
C ILE A 329 88.92 -71.29 -9.45
N GLY A 330 89.28 -72.50 -9.88
CA GLY A 330 88.96 -73.75 -9.17
C GLY A 330 89.90 -74.16 -8.02
N ASN A 331 91.06 -73.52 -7.87
CA ASN A 331 92.10 -73.92 -6.92
C ASN A 331 92.53 -72.81 -5.96
N ASN A 332 91.61 -71.90 -5.60
CA ASN A 332 91.87 -71.00 -4.48
C ASN A 332 91.73 -71.81 -3.19
N LEU A 333 92.86 -72.32 -2.67
CA LEU A 333 93.06 -72.99 -1.36
C LEU A 333 93.20 -74.52 -1.36
N SER A 334 93.33 -75.20 -2.51
CA SER A 334 93.48 -76.67 -2.54
C SER A 334 94.91 -77.18 -2.27
N ASP A 335 95.88 -76.28 -2.16
CA ASP A 335 97.29 -76.54 -1.91
C ASP A 335 97.71 -76.33 -0.44
N LEU A 336 96.77 -75.94 0.43
CA LEU A 336 97.01 -75.72 1.87
C LEU A 336 96.75 -77.00 2.66
N THR A 337 97.80 -77.59 3.22
CA THR A 337 97.74 -78.79 4.05
C THR A 337 97.15 -78.57 5.44
N ASP A 338 96.98 -77.32 5.90
CA ASP A 338 96.32 -76.99 7.17
C ASP A 338 95.32 -75.83 6.98
N ILE A 339 94.04 -76.19 6.94
CA ILE A 339 92.91 -75.30 6.69
C ILE A 339 92.55 -74.48 7.96
N GLU A 340 92.97 -74.92 9.14
CA GLU A 340 92.64 -74.27 10.42
C GLU A 340 93.59 -73.10 10.70
N GLU A 341 94.87 -73.25 10.36
CA GLU A 341 95.89 -72.22 10.51
C GLU A 341 95.76 -71.07 9.47
N ALA A 342 95.32 -71.38 8.25
CA ALA A 342 95.03 -70.37 7.23
C ALA A 342 93.86 -69.43 7.61
N ARG A 343 92.87 -69.95 8.35
CA ARG A 343 91.73 -69.15 8.85
C ARG A 343 92.12 -68.24 10.01
N ASN A 344 92.97 -68.71 10.93
CA ASN A 344 93.48 -67.91 12.04
C ASN A 344 94.41 -66.76 11.57
N ASN A 345 95.21 -66.96 10.53
CA ASN A 345 96.15 -65.95 10.03
C ASN A 345 95.50 -64.83 9.20
N LEU A 346 94.32 -65.07 8.64
CA LEU A 346 93.57 -64.11 7.84
C LEU A 346 92.48 -63.38 8.64
N ASP A 347 92.31 -63.72 9.92
CA ASP A 347 91.30 -63.16 10.82
C ASP A 347 89.87 -63.27 10.25
N VAL A 348 89.58 -64.39 9.55
CA VAL A 348 88.28 -64.68 8.92
C VAL A 348 87.68 -65.96 9.47
N TYR A 349 86.47 -65.81 10.01
CA TYR A 349 85.63 -66.91 10.51
C TYR A 349 85.05 -67.76 9.36
N SER A 350 84.73 -69.03 9.64
CA SER A 350 84.03 -69.87 8.66
C SER A 350 82.58 -69.41 8.46
N LYS A 351 81.99 -69.73 7.30
CA LYS A 351 80.60 -69.37 7.00
C LYS A 351 79.59 -69.92 8.03
N GLY A 352 79.85 -71.08 8.65
CA GLY A 352 79.02 -71.62 9.73
C GLY A 352 79.11 -70.82 11.05
N GLU A 353 80.23 -70.17 11.32
CA GLU A 353 80.43 -69.33 12.51
C GLU A 353 79.86 -67.91 12.30
N VAL A 354 79.98 -67.35 11.10
CA VAL A 354 79.37 -66.06 10.71
C VAL A 354 77.85 -66.16 10.60
N ASP A 355 77.31 -67.25 10.05
CA ASP A 355 75.86 -67.46 9.96
C ASP A 355 75.23 -67.71 11.35
N THR A 356 75.97 -68.28 12.32
CA THR A 356 75.52 -68.39 13.72
C THR A 356 75.55 -67.05 14.47
N PHE A 357 76.44 -66.11 14.08
CA PHE A 357 76.58 -64.79 14.69
C PHE A 357 75.65 -63.73 14.07
N SER A 358 75.25 -63.88 12.79
CA SER A 358 74.38 -62.93 12.08
C SER A 358 72.88 -63.26 12.15
N GLU A 359 72.48 -64.46 12.60
CA GLU A 359 71.06 -64.84 12.72
C GLU A 359 70.43 -64.63 14.12
N ASN A 360 71.18 -64.13 15.12
CA ASN A 360 70.69 -64.06 16.52
C ASN A 360 70.90 -62.74 17.29
N TYR A 361 71.21 -61.62 16.63
CA TYR A 361 71.27 -60.30 17.30
C TYR A 361 70.20 -59.30 16.85
N VAL A 362 68.94 -59.66 17.08
CA VAL A 362 68.16 -59.00 18.14
C VAL A 362 67.90 -60.08 19.19
N GLN A 363 68.18 -59.83 20.46
CA GLN A 363 68.08 -60.86 21.51
C GLN A 363 66.68 -61.51 21.49
N LYS A 364 66.57 -62.84 21.30
CA LYS A 364 65.30 -63.60 21.30
C LYS A 364 64.49 -63.51 22.61
N THR A 365 65.02 -62.84 23.64
CA THR A 365 64.33 -62.55 24.90
C THR A 365 63.54 -61.25 24.88
N THR A 366 63.69 -60.40 23.85
CA THR A 366 62.91 -59.17 23.72
C THR A 366 61.60 -59.46 22.97
N THR A 367 60.47 -59.29 23.64
CA THR A 367 59.13 -59.44 23.03
C THR A 367 58.52 -58.08 22.71
N VAL A 368 57.82 -57.94 21.59
CA VAL A 368 56.83 -56.86 21.41
C VAL A 368 55.46 -57.44 21.77
N ASN A 369 54.89 -56.96 22.88
CA ASN A 369 53.61 -57.43 23.39
C ASN A 369 53.51 -58.96 23.57
N GLY A 370 54.54 -59.58 24.14
CA GLY A 370 54.58 -61.03 24.43
C GLY A 370 54.96 -61.95 23.26
N LYS A 371 55.17 -61.44 22.04
CA LYS A 371 55.59 -62.26 20.88
C LYS A 371 57.10 -62.17 20.59
N PRO A 372 57.78 -63.30 20.30
CA PRO A 372 59.21 -63.33 20.01
C PRO A 372 59.57 -62.82 18.60
N LEU A 373 60.64 -62.04 18.48
CA LEU A 373 61.14 -61.41 17.24
C LEU A 373 61.89 -62.39 16.31
N SER A 374 61.28 -63.53 15.99
CA SER A 374 61.89 -64.58 15.14
C SER A 374 61.40 -64.58 13.68
N SER A 375 60.45 -63.70 13.34
CA SER A 375 59.93 -63.43 12.00
C SER A 375 59.15 -62.10 12.01
N ASN A 376 58.51 -61.72 10.89
CA ASN A 376 57.62 -60.55 10.85
C ASN A 376 56.58 -60.63 11.97
N ILE A 377 56.54 -59.62 12.85
CA ILE A 377 55.51 -59.54 13.89
C ILE A 377 54.26 -58.91 13.30
N ILE A 378 53.19 -59.70 13.23
CA ILE A 378 51.84 -59.24 12.92
C ILE A 378 51.11 -59.03 14.26
N LEU A 379 50.77 -57.77 14.55
CA LEU A 379 49.98 -57.38 15.72
C LEU A 379 48.50 -57.33 15.33
N ASP A 380 47.66 -58.03 16.08
CA ASP A 380 46.21 -57.93 15.94
C ASP A 380 45.58 -57.01 17.01
N LYS A 381 44.27 -56.83 16.94
CA LYS A 381 43.50 -55.96 17.85
C LYS A 381 43.64 -56.42 19.30
N GLY A 382 43.79 -57.72 19.51
CA GLY A 382 44.02 -58.32 20.81
C GLY A 382 45.38 -57.96 21.38
N ASP A 383 46.41 -57.96 20.54
CA ASP A 383 47.76 -57.56 20.93
C ASP A 383 47.85 -56.08 21.35
N LEU A 384 47.00 -55.20 20.82
CA LEU A 384 47.02 -53.77 21.17
C LEU A 384 46.14 -53.39 22.38
N GLY A 385 45.53 -54.35 23.07
CA GLY A 385 44.56 -54.09 24.15
C GLY A 385 43.23 -53.50 23.64
N LEU A 386 42.98 -53.61 22.33
CA LEU A 386 41.80 -53.10 21.63
C LEU A 386 40.81 -54.24 21.32
N SER A 387 40.86 -55.36 22.03
CA SER A 387 40.02 -56.55 21.79
C SER A 387 38.52 -56.28 21.93
N SER A 388 38.15 -55.24 22.70
CA SER A 388 36.78 -54.75 22.87
C SER A 388 36.40 -53.61 21.92
N VAL A 389 37.34 -53.14 21.09
CA VAL A 389 37.13 -52.09 20.09
C VAL A 389 36.92 -52.75 18.74
N THR A 390 35.69 -52.69 18.22
CA THR A 390 35.39 -53.10 16.85
C THR A 390 35.84 -52.01 15.88
N ASN A 391 36.12 -52.37 14.63
CA ASN A 391 36.52 -51.43 13.57
C ASN A 391 35.34 -50.57 13.08
N ASP A 392 34.20 -50.66 13.75
CA ASP A 392 33.02 -49.87 13.45
C ASP A 392 33.22 -48.46 14.01
N ALA A 393 32.73 -47.46 13.29
CA ALA A 393 32.92 -46.05 13.64
C ALA A 393 32.39 -45.76 15.06
N GLN A 394 33.29 -45.73 16.04
CA GLN A 394 32.96 -45.32 17.41
C GLN A 394 32.54 -43.85 17.37
N LEU A 395 31.25 -43.62 17.63
CA LEU A 395 30.57 -42.32 17.76
C LEU A 395 30.82 -41.34 16.60
N LYS A 396 30.26 -41.63 15.41
CA LYS A 396 29.99 -40.58 14.43
C LYS A 396 28.98 -39.59 15.03
N ILE A 397 29.33 -38.30 15.08
CA ILE A 397 28.48 -37.18 15.53
C ILE A 397 27.11 -37.14 14.77
N THR A 398 26.96 -37.88 13.68
CA THR A 398 25.74 -38.00 12.87
C THR A 398 24.87 -39.23 13.13
N SER A 399 25.25 -40.15 14.04
CA SER A 399 24.52 -41.39 14.32
C SER A 399 23.97 -41.41 15.75
N ASN A 400 22.81 -40.79 15.92
CA ASN A 400 22.07 -40.71 17.18
C ASN A 400 21.43 -42.06 17.55
N LEU A 401 22.16 -42.95 18.23
CA LEU A 401 21.66 -44.22 18.80
C LEU A 401 21.25 -45.30 17.79
N SER A 402 21.52 -45.13 16.49
CA SER A 402 21.11 -46.08 15.43
C SER A 402 21.88 -47.41 15.46
N ASP A 403 22.96 -47.46 16.23
CA ASP A 403 23.93 -48.53 16.39
C ASP A 403 23.65 -49.43 17.61
N LEU A 404 22.66 -49.10 18.46
CA LEU A 404 22.21 -50.01 19.51
C LEU A 404 21.29 -51.09 18.92
N ALA A 405 21.81 -52.32 18.85
CA ALA A 405 21.13 -53.48 18.29
C ALA A 405 19.75 -53.81 18.91
N ASN A 406 19.44 -53.31 20.12
CA ASN A 406 18.14 -53.50 20.76
C ASN A 406 17.58 -52.20 21.36
N ILE A 407 16.89 -51.44 20.51
CA ILE A 407 16.23 -50.17 20.84
C ILE A 407 15.26 -50.33 22.04
N ALA A 408 14.65 -51.51 22.24
CA ALA A 408 13.73 -51.75 23.35
C ALA A 408 14.41 -51.80 24.72
N ILE A 409 15.63 -52.35 24.80
CA ILE A 409 16.42 -52.35 26.03
C ILE A 409 16.92 -50.95 26.36
N SER A 410 17.32 -50.16 25.36
CA SER A 410 17.77 -48.78 25.56
C SER A 410 16.67 -47.89 26.15
N ARG A 411 15.42 -48.00 25.66
CA ARG A 411 14.27 -47.29 26.26
C ARG A 411 13.97 -47.72 27.69
N THR A 412 14.22 -49.00 27.99
CA THR A 412 14.04 -49.56 29.34
C THR A 412 15.08 -49.03 30.30
N ASN A 413 16.37 -49.02 29.92
CA ASN A 413 17.47 -48.54 30.76
C ASN A 413 17.41 -47.03 31.03
N LEU A 414 16.85 -46.25 30.10
CA LEU A 414 16.62 -44.81 30.28
C LEU A 414 15.33 -44.49 31.07
N GLY A 415 14.55 -45.49 31.48
CA GLY A 415 13.31 -45.28 32.24
C GLY A 415 12.16 -44.66 31.43
N LEU A 416 12.26 -44.61 30.10
CA LEU A 416 11.29 -43.95 29.23
C LEU A 416 10.07 -44.82 28.89
N GLY A 417 10.13 -46.13 29.18
CA GLY A 417 8.99 -47.06 29.07
C GLY A 417 8.36 -47.13 27.67
N SER A 418 7.04 -47.38 27.62
CA SER A 418 6.27 -47.41 26.37
C SER A 418 5.95 -46.01 25.81
N LEU A 419 6.19 -44.95 26.59
CA LEU A 419 5.93 -43.57 26.19
C LEU A 419 6.85 -43.12 25.05
N ALA A 420 8.11 -43.59 25.05
CA ALA A 420 9.09 -43.35 23.98
C ALA A 420 8.76 -44.03 22.62
N THR A 421 7.62 -44.72 22.52
CA THR A 421 7.11 -45.29 21.26
C THR A 421 5.76 -44.75 20.83
N GLN A 422 5.12 -43.90 21.63
CA GLN A 422 3.84 -43.32 21.26
C GLN A 422 4.08 -42.19 20.26
N ASN A 423 3.31 -42.18 19.17
CA ASN A 423 3.34 -41.10 18.20
C ASN A 423 2.91 -39.80 18.90
N ALA A 424 3.56 -38.66 18.64
CA ALA A 424 3.26 -37.38 19.30
C ALA A 424 1.78 -36.99 19.20
N ASN A 425 1.09 -37.49 18.17
CA ASN A 425 -0.30 -37.20 17.88
C ASN A 425 -1.28 -38.28 18.41
N ALA A 426 -0.79 -39.31 19.10
CA ALA A 426 -1.58 -40.45 19.57
C ALA A 426 -1.08 -40.97 20.92
N VAL A 427 -1.06 -40.07 21.92
CA VAL A 427 -0.74 -40.43 23.31
C VAL A 427 -1.99 -41.00 23.99
N ALA A 428 -1.95 -42.27 24.39
CA ALA A 428 -3.06 -42.95 25.06
C ALA A 428 -2.77 -43.11 26.56
N ILE A 429 -3.56 -42.43 27.42
CA ILE A 429 -3.50 -42.56 28.88
C ILE A 429 -4.65 -43.48 29.31
N THR A 430 -4.37 -44.76 29.52
CA THR A 430 -5.37 -45.79 29.85
C THR A 430 -5.46 -46.12 31.35
N GLY A 431 -4.86 -45.29 32.22
CA GLY A 431 -4.93 -45.40 33.68
C GLY A 431 -4.30 -44.21 34.41
N GLY A 432 -4.72 -43.97 35.66
CA GLY A 432 -4.29 -42.82 36.49
C GLY A 432 -5.17 -41.57 36.34
N THR A 433 -4.83 -40.50 37.08
CA THR A 433 -5.49 -39.19 37.00
C THR A 433 -4.62 -38.24 36.17
N ALA A 434 -5.15 -37.72 35.06
CA ALA A 434 -4.51 -36.66 34.29
C ALA A 434 -4.96 -35.29 34.84
N ALA A 435 -4.07 -34.57 35.53
CA ALA A 435 -4.31 -33.20 35.96
C ALA A 435 -3.81 -32.23 34.88
N LEU A 436 -4.75 -31.66 34.10
CA LEU A 436 -4.46 -30.68 33.06
C LEU A 436 -4.97 -29.32 33.55
N SER A 437 -4.09 -28.32 33.61
CA SER A 437 -4.50 -26.93 33.87
C SER A 437 -5.21 -26.29 32.67
N SER A 438 -5.00 -26.85 31.48
CA SER A 438 -5.63 -26.45 30.22
C SER A 438 -5.72 -27.66 29.28
N LEU A 439 -6.89 -27.85 28.64
CA LEU A 439 -7.12 -28.86 27.62
C LEU A 439 -7.58 -28.17 26.33
N SER A 440 -6.69 -28.10 25.34
CA SER A 440 -7.00 -27.58 24.00
C SER A 440 -7.30 -28.75 23.06
N LEU A 441 -8.46 -28.72 22.40
CA LEU A 441 -8.95 -29.77 21.52
C LEU A 441 -9.08 -29.24 20.10
N SER A 442 -8.44 -29.91 19.14
CA SER A 442 -8.58 -29.57 17.72
C SER A 442 -9.94 -29.98 17.12
N THR A 443 -10.67 -30.86 17.81
CA THR A 443 -12.03 -31.30 17.47
C THR A 443 -12.88 -31.31 18.73
N ALA A 444 -14.13 -30.87 18.64
CA ALA A 444 -15.04 -30.87 19.79
C ALA A 444 -15.19 -32.29 20.39
N LEU A 445 -15.30 -32.37 21.72
CA LEU A 445 -15.54 -33.66 22.38
C LEU A 445 -16.83 -34.29 21.83
N PRO A 446 -16.78 -35.55 21.36
CA PRO A 446 -17.99 -36.25 20.98
C PRO A 446 -18.91 -36.38 22.19
N LEU A 447 -20.22 -36.43 21.94
CA LEU A 447 -21.24 -36.37 22.97
C LEU A 447 -21.05 -37.43 24.07
N THR A 448 -20.59 -38.61 23.67
CA THR A 448 -20.25 -39.76 24.53
C THR A 448 -19.19 -39.48 25.60
N SER A 449 -18.39 -38.43 25.39
CA SER A 449 -17.20 -38.10 26.20
C SER A 449 -17.30 -36.74 26.90
N GLY A 450 -18.38 -35.99 26.68
CA GLY A 450 -18.59 -34.64 27.24
C GLY A 450 -19.13 -34.59 28.67
N GLY A 451 -18.80 -35.57 29.53
CA GLY A 451 -19.19 -35.58 30.95
C GLY A 451 -20.66 -35.82 31.28
N THR A 452 -21.58 -35.82 30.30
CA THR A 452 -23.02 -36.07 30.49
C THR A 452 -23.40 -37.56 30.46
N GLY A 453 -22.48 -38.44 30.05
CA GLY A 453 -22.73 -39.88 29.86
C GLY A 453 -23.67 -40.22 28.70
N ALA A 454 -24.05 -39.25 27.87
CA ALA A 454 -25.06 -39.40 26.82
C ALA A 454 -24.46 -39.64 25.42
N THR A 455 -25.04 -40.55 24.64
CA THR A 455 -24.58 -40.85 23.27
C THR A 455 -25.47 -40.29 22.16
N THR A 456 -26.56 -39.59 22.52
CA THR A 456 -27.46 -38.91 21.59
C THR A 456 -27.73 -37.48 22.03
N VAL A 457 -27.90 -36.56 21.06
CA VAL A 457 -28.09 -35.12 21.35
C VAL A 457 -29.29 -34.92 22.29
N ALA A 458 -30.35 -35.72 22.14
CA ALA A 458 -31.50 -35.70 23.03
C ALA A 458 -31.15 -36.07 24.47
N ALA A 459 -30.40 -37.16 24.68
CA ALA A 459 -30.00 -37.59 26.03
C ALA A 459 -29.05 -36.60 26.70
N ALA A 460 -28.15 -35.93 25.96
CA ALA A 460 -27.26 -34.92 26.52
C ALA A 460 -28.03 -33.68 27.01
N ARG A 461 -29.04 -33.21 26.25
CA ARG A 461 -29.94 -32.13 26.69
C ARG A 461 -30.72 -32.52 27.94
N THR A 462 -31.15 -33.77 28.04
CA THR A 462 -31.84 -34.30 29.23
C THR A 462 -30.90 -34.34 30.44
N ALA A 463 -29.68 -34.85 30.29
CA ALA A 463 -28.69 -34.94 31.38
C ALA A 463 -28.26 -33.57 31.92
N LEU A 464 -28.31 -32.53 31.08
CA LEU A 464 -28.06 -31.13 31.45
C LEU A 464 -29.32 -30.38 31.96
N GLY A 465 -30.49 -31.02 32.00
CA GLY A 465 -31.73 -30.40 32.48
C GLY A 465 -32.38 -29.40 31.51
N LEU A 466 -31.96 -29.36 30.24
CA LEU A 466 -32.39 -28.35 29.25
C LEU A 466 -33.66 -28.73 28.47
N GLY A 467 -34.15 -29.97 28.62
CA GLY A 467 -35.42 -30.43 28.04
C GLY A 467 -35.54 -30.23 26.52
N THR A 468 -36.72 -29.81 26.06
CA THR A 468 -37.00 -29.46 24.64
C THR A 468 -36.64 -28.02 24.28
N ALA A 469 -36.13 -27.22 25.23
CA ALA A 469 -35.76 -25.82 24.97
C ALA A 469 -34.49 -25.72 24.10
N ALA A 470 -33.59 -26.71 24.19
CA ALA A 470 -32.31 -26.72 23.47
C ALA A 470 -32.38 -27.36 22.06
N THR A 471 -33.56 -27.38 21.41
CA THR A 471 -33.70 -27.75 19.98
C THR A 471 -33.92 -26.57 19.03
N THR A 472 -34.11 -25.34 19.55
CA THR A 472 -34.26 -24.11 18.76
C THR A 472 -33.43 -22.98 19.39
N ASN A 473 -32.75 -22.15 18.58
CA ASN A 473 -31.86 -21.08 19.04
C ASN A 473 -32.62 -20.04 19.90
N ILE A 474 -32.00 -19.60 21.01
CA ILE A 474 -32.54 -18.53 21.88
C ILE A 474 -32.51 -17.17 21.15
N GLY A 475 -33.68 -16.52 21.01
CA GLY A 475 -33.86 -15.27 20.29
C GLY A 475 -35.32 -14.81 20.20
N THR A 476 -35.53 -13.52 19.91
CA THR A 476 -36.78 -12.75 20.03
C THR A 476 -37.77 -12.93 18.87
N SER A 477 -38.12 -14.16 18.48
CA SER A 477 -39.31 -14.39 17.63
C SER A 477 -39.80 -15.84 17.59
N GLY A 478 -41.04 -16.04 18.03
CA GLY A 478 -42.01 -16.98 17.45
C GLY A 478 -41.76 -18.50 17.49
N SER A 479 -40.63 -19.01 18.00
CA SER A 479 -40.41 -20.46 18.20
C SER A 479 -39.58 -20.79 19.45
N THR A 480 -39.63 -19.89 20.44
CA THR A 480 -38.93 -19.96 21.72
C THR A 480 -39.87 -19.49 22.83
N VAL A 481 -39.68 -19.92 24.08
CA VAL A 481 -40.49 -19.48 25.24
C VAL A 481 -40.29 -17.97 25.47
N PRO A 482 -41.31 -17.12 25.24
CA PRO A 482 -41.16 -15.67 25.38
C PRO A 482 -41.17 -15.25 26.86
N LEU A 483 -40.31 -14.31 27.23
CA LEU A 483 -40.36 -13.67 28.55
C LEU A 483 -41.52 -12.66 28.53
N LEU A 484 -42.52 -12.88 29.39
CA LEU A 484 -43.72 -12.02 29.49
C LEU A 484 -43.44 -10.67 30.18
N SER A 485 -42.21 -10.45 30.63
CA SER A 485 -41.75 -9.20 31.26
C SER A 485 -41.16 -8.19 30.26
N THR A 486 -41.08 -8.52 28.97
CA THR A 486 -40.49 -7.66 27.93
C THR A 486 -41.31 -7.67 26.63
N SER A 487 -40.97 -6.77 25.70
CA SER A 487 -41.61 -6.67 24.38
C SER A 487 -41.34 -7.92 23.53
N ASN A 488 -42.40 -8.48 22.94
CA ASN A 488 -42.34 -9.70 22.12
C ASN A 488 -42.81 -9.44 20.67
N THR A 489 -42.12 -10.01 19.69
CA THR A 489 -42.47 -9.95 18.25
C THR A 489 -42.99 -11.30 17.79
N TRP A 490 -44.19 -11.32 17.20
CA TRP A 490 -44.88 -12.55 16.79
C TRP A 490 -45.06 -12.57 15.28
N ASN A 491 -44.51 -13.58 14.61
CA ASN A 491 -44.58 -13.73 13.15
C ASN A 491 -45.89 -14.36 12.66
N GLY A 492 -46.88 -14.55 13.55
CA GLY A 492 -48.18 -15.13 13.25
C GLY A 492 -49.26 -14.69 14.24
N VAL A 493 -50.53 -14.85 13.84
CA VAL A 493 -51.70 -14.45 14.64
C VAL A 493 -51.74 -15.24 15.96
N GLN A 494 -51.71 -14.53 17.09
CA GLN A 494 -51.90 -15.12 18.41
C GLN A 494 -53.39 -15.10 18.76
N THR A 495 -53.97 -16.27 19.02
CA THR A 495 -55.39 -16.40 19.38
C THR A 495 -55.53 -16.61 20.88
N PHE A 496 -56.00 -15.58 21.59
CA PHE A 496 -56.39 -15.69 22.99
C PHE A 496 -57.87 -16.05 23.08
N THR A 497 -58.19 -17.25 23.57
CA THR A 497 -59.57 -17.76 23.63
C THR A 497 -60.33 -17.33 24.89
N SER A 498 -59.71 -16.49 25.72
CA SER A 498 -60.22 -16.04 27.03
C SER A 498 -60.10 -14.52 27.14
N THR A 499 -60.78 -13.91 28.12
CA THR A 499 -60.71 -12.46 28.39
C THR A 499 -59.29 -12.03 28.72
N ILE A 500 -58.77 -11.04 27.98
CA ILE A 500 -57.50 -10.36 28.30
C ILE A 500 -57.76 -9.38 29.44
N GLN A 501 -57.15 -9.57 30.61
CA GLN A 501 -57.24 -8.62 31.73
C GLN A 501 -56.10 -7.59 31.64
N GLY A 502 -56.45 -6.31 31.42
CA GLY A 502 -55.51 -5.19 31.36
C GLY A 502 -55.75 -4.26 30.16
N ASN A 503 -54.92 -3.21 30.05
CA ASN A 503 -54.97 -2.28 28.91
C ASN A 503 -54.31 -2.92 27.68
N VAL A 504 -55.02 -2.98 26.56
CA VAL A 504 -54.44 -3.30 25.25
C VAL A 504 -54.07 -1.98 24.57
N SER A 505 -52.78 -1.69 24.44
CA SER A 505 -52.29 -0.52 23.71
C SER A 505 -51.94 -0.89 22.27
N GLY A 506 -52.38 -0.08 21.30
CA GLY A 506 -52.08 -0.22 19.88
C GLY A 506 -52.34 1.10 19.15
N THR A 507 -51.64 1.32 18.04
CA THR A 507 -51.92 2.45 17.13
C THR A 507 -53.10 2.10 16.22
N ALA A 508 -53.86 3.10 15.76
CA ALA A 508 -55.09 2.89 14.97
C ALA A 508 -54.88 2.01 13.71
N SER A 509 -53.66 1.95 13.16
CA SER A 509 -53.30 1.09 12.02
C SER A 509 -53.45 -0.42 12.29
N ASN A 510 -53.46 -0.82 13.56
CA ASN A 510 -53.38 -2.23 13.94
C ASN A 510 -54.76 -2.82 14.26
N VAL A 511 -55.81 -2.00 14.25
CA VAL A 511 -57.21 -2.41 14.48
C VAL A 511 -57.92 -2.49 13.13
N THR A 512 -57.87 -3.66 12.50
CA THR A 512 -58.39 -3.88 11.13
C THR A 512 -59.87 -4.28 11.07
N GLY A 513 -60.59 -4.22 12.20
CA GLY A 513 -62.02 -4.54 12.31
C GLY A 513 -62.89 -3.36 12.77
N ILE A 514 -64.21 -3.50 12.63
CA ILE A 514 -65.16 -2.49 13.13
C ILE A 514 -65.09 -2.47 14.66
N VAL A 515 -64.66 -1.36 15.23
CA VAL A 515 -64.79 -1.09 16.67
C VAL A 515 -66.19 -0.50 16.91
N PRO A 516 -67.06 -1.17 17.68
CA PRO A 516 -68.35 -0.58 18.06
C PRO A 516 -68.15 0.78 18.76
N ILE A 517 -69.03 1.75 18.50
CA ILE A 517 -68.93 3.12 19.03
C ILE A 517 -68.77 3.16 20.56
N SER A 518 -69.35 2.20 21.29
CA SER A 518 -69.23 2.06 22.75
C SER A 518 -67.80 1.77 23.24
N ASN A 519 -66.93 1.26 22.36
CA ASN A 519 -65.60 0.77 22.68
C ASN A 519 -64.50 1.64 22.05
N GLY A 520 -64.86 2.74 21.36
CA GLY A 520 -63.96 3.62 20.61
C GLY A 520 -63.13 4.59 21.45
N GLY A 521 -62.97 4.35 22.76
CA GLY A 521 -62.10 5.16 23.62
C GLY A 521 -62.62 6.57 23.96
N THR A 522 -63.89 6.89 23.67
CA THR A 522 -64.49 8.20 24.00
C THR A 522 -64.91 8.35 25.46
N GLY A 523 -64.86 7.27 26.25
CA GLY A 523 -65.29 7.25 27.66
C GLY A 523 -66.81 7.36 27.88
N SER A 524 -67.62 7.34 26.81
CA SER A 524 -69.07 7.53 26.90
C SER A 524 -69.85 6.21 26.73
N ALA A 525 -70.96 6.10 27.49
CA ALA A 525 -71.84 4.93 27.49
C ALA A 525 -72.97 4.97 26.43
N THR A 526 -73.12 6.08 25.68
CA THR A 526 -74.21 6.23 24.70
C THR A 526 -73.72 6.71 23.33
N LYS A 527 -74.43 6.33 22.27
CA LYS A 527 -74.07 6.68 20.88
C LYS A 527 -74.04 8.20 20.64
N LEU A 528 -74.98 8.94 21.24
CA LEU A 528 -75.12 10.38 21.03
C LEU A 528 -73.97 11.16 21.69
N GLU A 529 -73.62 10.79 22.91
CA GLU A 529 -72.50 11.40 23.64
C GLU A 529 -71.15 11.06 22.99
N ALA A 530 -70.96 9.83 22.51
CA ALA A 530 -69.76 9.45 21.76
C ALA A 530 -69.60 10.26 20.45
N GLN A 531 -70.70 10.56 19.75
CA GLN A 531 -70.67 11.42 18.55
C GLN A 531 -70.36 12.89 18.87
N THR A 532 -70.87 13.37 20.01
CA THR A 532 -70.61 14.73 20.50
C THR A 532 -69.15 14.91 20.92
N ALA A 533 -68.58 13.92 21.63
CA ALA A 533 -67.18 13.93 22.06
C ALA A 533 -66.16 13.89 20.89
N LEU A 534 -66.60 13.42 19.72
CA LEU A 534 -65.80 13.36 18.50
C LEU A 534 -66.06 14.54 17.54
N ASP A 535 -67.00 15.43 17.87
CA ASP A 535 -67.36 16.64 17.10
C ASP A 535 -67.74 16.39 15.63
N VAL A 536 -68.35 15.22 15.35
CA VAL A 536 -68.74 14.81 13.98
C VAL A 536 -70.24 15.04 13.75
N TYR A 537 -70.60 16.16 13.12
CA TYR A 537 -71.94 16.40 12.58
C TYR A 537 -72.05 15.91 11.12
N SER A 538 -73.20 15.34 10.73
CA SER A 538 -73.41 14.87 9.36
C SER A 538 -73.50 16.05 8.37
N LYS A 539 -72.88 15.93 7.18
CA LYS A 539 -72.94 16.92 6.09
C LYS A 539 -74.37 17.37 5.76
N ALA A 540 -75.35 16.47 5.85
CA ALA A 540 -76.76 16.79 5.62
C ALA A 540 -77.33 17.75 6.67
N GLY A 541 -77.00 17.55 7.95
CA GLY A 541 -77.44 18.43 9.04
C GLY A 541 -76.87 19.85 8.93
N THR A 542 -75.58 19.98 8.61
CA THR A 542 -74.94 21.29 8.45
C THR A 542 -75.51 22.07 7.27
N LEU A 543 -75.73 21.43 6.11
CA LEU A 543 -76.29 22.09 4.92
C LEU A 543 -77.74 22.54 5.13
N SER A 544 -78.54 21.77 5.87
CA SER A 544 -79.91 22.15 6.23
C SER A 544 -79.94 23.37 7.17
N ALA A 545 -79.02 23.44 8.14
CA ALA A 545 -78.95 24.53 9.12
C ALA A 545 -78.61 25.90 8.49
N ILE A 546 -77.92 25.94 7.35
CA ILE A 546 -77.60 27.18 6.60
C ILE A 546 -78.51 27.41 5.38
N GLY A 547 -79.49 26.54 5.15
CA GLY A 547 -80.56 26.72 4.16
C GLY A 547 -80.21 26.31 2.73
N ILE A 548 -79.18 25.49 2.54
CA ILE A 548 -78.75 24.96 1.23
C ILE A 548 -78.91 23.43 1.11
N GLY A 549 -79.63 22.81 2.07
CA GLY A 549 -79.96 21.39 2.09
C GLY A 549 -81.03 20.99 1.07
N GLN A 550 -81.41 19.70 1.06
CA GLN A 550 -82.42 19.18 0.12
C GLN A 550 -83.81 19.82 0.30
N ASP A 551 -84.12 20.33 1.49
CA ASP A 551 -85.33 21.08 1.78
C ASP A 551 -85.02 22.59 1.84
N PRO A 552 -85.31 23.36 0.77
CA PRO A 552 -85.02 24.80 0.75
C PRO A 552 -85.89 25.53 1.76
N ARG A 553 -85.31 26.48 2.49
CA ARG A 553 -86.07 27.27 3.48
C ARG A 553 -86.89 28.35 2.79
N HIS A 554 -88.21 28.23 2.87
CA HIS A 554 -89.17 29.22 2.38
C HIS A 554 -89.64 30.12 3.52
N ILE A 555 -89.58 31.43 3.31
CA ILE A 555 -90.09 32.40 4.28
C ILE A 555 -91.53 32.75 3.91
N SER A 556 -92.44 32.51 4.85
CA SER A 556 -93.87 32.79 4.69
C SER A 556 -94.20 34.27 4.92
N ASP A 557 -93.47 34.93 5.83
CA ASP A 557 -93.66 36.33 6.21
C ASP A 557 -92.30 36.96 6.56
N MET A 558 -91.99 38.09 5.94
CA MET A 558 -90.76 38.84 6.20
C MET A 558 -90.69 39.36 7.65
N ALA A 559 -91.80 39.48 8.37
CA ALA A 559 -91.78 39.79 9.80
C ALA A 559 -91.02 38.74 10.64
N ASN A 560 -90.92 37.48 10.16
CA ASN A 560 -90.24 36.38 10.87
C ASN A 560 -88.86 36.04 10.28
N ALA A 561 -88.30 36.91 9.43
CA ALA A 561 -87.05 36.65 8.70
C ALA A 561 -85.84 36.33 9.60
N GLU A 562 -85.85 36.80 10.86
CA GLU A 562 -84.84 36.53 11.89
C GLU A 562 -84.58 35.05 12.18
N GLN A 563 -85.57 34.18 11.93
CA GLN A 563 -85.47 32.73 12.15
C GLN A 563 -84.73 32.01 10.99
N TYR A 564 -84.46 32.73 9.89
CA TYR A 564 -83.96 32.16 8.64
C TYR A 564 -82.59 32.73 8.22
N LYS A 565 -81.68 32.92 9.18
CA LYS A 565 -80.29 33.37 8.92
C LYS A 565 -79.56 32.40 7.98
N GLY A 566 -78.84 32.93 6.99
CA GLY A 566 -78.26 32.16 5.90
C GLY A 566 -79.14 32.18 4.64
N PHE A 567 -79.13 31.10 3.86
CA PHE A 567 -79.88 31.06 2.60
C PHE A 567 -81.37 30.80 2.82
N ALA A 568 -82.20 31.51 2.07
CA ALA A 568 -83.65 31.41 2.13
C ALA A 568 -84.31 31.85 0.81
N ARG A 569 -85.60 31.54 0.66
CA ARG A 569 -86.42 31.89 -0.51
C ARG A 569 -87.65 32.69 -0.10
N ILE A 570 -88.00 33.65 -0.94
CA ILE A 570 -89.26 34.38 -0.89
C ILE A 570 -90.04 34.16 -2.18
N THR A 571 -91.36 34.23 -2.11
CA THR A 571 -92.26 34.04 -3.25
C THR A 571 -93.10 35.29 -3.46
N GLY A 572 -93.77 35.40 -4.61
CA GLY A 572 -94.71 36.50 -4.86
C GLY A 572 -95.91 36.55 -3.90
N SER A 573 -96.06 35.53 -3.05
CA SER A 573 -97.06 35.43 -1.98
C SER A 573 -96.48 35.62 -0.57
N THR A 574 -95.16 35.83 -0.42
CA THR A 574 -94.53 36.07 0.88
C THR A 574 -94.94 37.46 1.39
N VAL A 575 -95.50 37.51 2.60
CA VAL A 575 -95.95 38.77 3.21
C VAL A 575 -94.74 39.69 3.46
N GLY A 576 -94.87 40.96 3.11
CA GLY A 576 -93.80 41.96 3.24
C GLY A 576 -92.74 41.95 2.12
N SER A 577 -92.84 41.05 1.13
CA SER A 577 -91.99 41.04 -0.08
C SER A 577 -92.50 42.02 -1.16
N PRO A 578 -91.66 42.51 -2.09
CA PRO A 578 -92.12 43.30 -3.23
C PRO A 578 -93.15 42.53 -4.07
N GLY A 579 -94.30 43.16 -4.36
CA GLY A 579 -95.41 42.51 -5.07
C GLY A 579 -94.97 41.90 -6.39
N THR A 580 -95.32 40.62 -6.62
CA THR A 580 -94.95 39.74 -7.76
C THR A 580 -93.51 39.22 -7.81
N PHE A 581 -92.63 39.54 -6.85
CA PHE A 581 -91.25 39.02 -6.83
C PHE A 581 -91.15 37.66 -6.14
N GLY A 582 -90.52 36.68 -6.78
CA GLY A 582 -90.07 35.44 -6.15
C GLY A 582 -88.57 35.29 -6.37
N GLY A 583 -87.80 35.08 -5.30
CA GLY A 583 -86.35 35.09 -5.36
C GLY A 583 -85.68 34.21 -4.31
N ALA A 584 -84.45 33.82 -4.61
CA ALA A 584 -83.58 33.12 -3.67
C ALA A 584 -82.43 34.05 -3.27
N GLY A 585 -81.99 33.94 -2.03
CA GLY A 585 -81.05 34.89 -1.48
C GLY A 585 -80.50 34.44 -0.13
N PHE A 586 -79.92 35.40 0.57
CA PHE A 586 -79.49 35.21 1.95
C PHE A 586 -79.98 36.35 2.85
N ILE A 587 -80.07 36.04 4.14
CA ILE A 587 -80.31 37.01 5.22
C ILE A 587 -79.15 36.90 6.20
N ALA A 588 -78.54 38.04 6.53
CA ALA A 588 -77.50 38.18 7.52
C ALA A 588 -77.91 39.19 8.59
N GLN A 589 -77.57 38.90 9.84
CA GLN A 589 -77.70 39.84 10.95
C GLN A 589 -76.49 40.77 10.95
N PHE A 590 -76.68 42.08 11.12
CA PHE A 590 -75.60 43.05 11.01
C PHE A 590 -74.56 42.92 12.14
N ASP A 591 -75.00 42.98 13.40
CA ASP A 591 -74.11 43.07 14.57
C ASP A 591 -74.73 42.54 15.88
N GLY A 592 -75.66 41.57 15.78
CA GLY A 592 -76.40 41.04 16.93
C GLY A 592 -77.63 41.87 17.32
N SER A 593 -77.82 43.06 16.74
CA SER A 593 -79.07 43.82 16.82
C SER A 593 -80.20 43.16 16.00
N PRO A 594 -81.47 43.56 16.18
CA PRO A 594 -82.59 43.14 15.31
C PRO A 594 -82.50 43.70 13.88
N SER A 595 -81.34 44.21 13.46
CA SER A 595 -81.12 44.73 12.11
C SER A 595 -80.60 43.63 11.20
N TYR A 596 -81.27 43.47 10.06
CA TYR A 596 -80.97 42.43 9.09
C TYR A 596 -80.74 43.04 7.72
N ALA A 597 -79.82 42.44 6.98
CA ALA A 597 -79.59 42.74 5.57
C ALA A 597 -79.77 41.46 4.75
N GLY A 598 -80.32 41.60 3.55
CA GLY A 598 -80.49 40.50 2.62
C GLY A 598 -80.33 40.95 1.18
N LEU A 599 -80.03 39.98 0.32
CA LEU A 599 -80.01 40.15 -1.12
C LEU A 599 -80.79 38.99 -1.72
N PHE A 600 -81.81 39.31 -2.51
CA PHE A 600 -82.64 38.31 -3.19
C PHE A 600 -82.58 38.52 -4.69
N VAL A 601 -82.36 37.42 -5.42
CA VAL A 601 -82.27 37.41 -6.87
C VAL A 601 -83.42 36.59 -7.42
N GLN A 602 -84.13 37.15 -8.41
CA GLN A 602 -85.18 36.43 -9.12
C GLN A 602 -84.57 35.25 -9.90
N PRO A 603 -85.21 34.07 -9.98
CA PRO A 603 -84.66 32.91 -10.68
C PRO A 603 -84.29 33.15 -12.15
N ASP A 604 -84.92 34.13 -12.81
CA ASP A 604 -84.62 34.53 -14.18
C ASP A 604 -83.38 35.46 -14.30
N GLY A 605 -82.77 35.84 -13.17
CA GLY A 605 -81.60 36.73 -13.10
C GLY A 605 -81.90 38.19 -13.46
N ASN A 606 -83.15 38.54 -13.77
CA ASN A 606 -83.49 39.87 -14.32
C ASN A 606 -83.59 40.94 -13.24
N ARG A 607 -83.92 40.56 -12.00
CA ARG A 607 -84.20 41.48 -10.90
C ARG A 607 -83.43 41.07 -9.65
N VAL A 608 -82.77 42.04 -9.04
CA VAL A 608 -82.02 41.89 -7.79
C VAL A 608 -82.58 42.89 -6.79
N PHE A 609 -82.94 42.42 -5.61
CA PHE A 609 -83.39 43.26 -4.51
C PHE A 609 -82.40 43.22 -3.36
N ALA A 610 -81.91 44.39 -2.96
CA ALA A 610 -81.33 44.57 -1.66
C ALA A 610 -82.45 44.81 -0.65
N ALA A 611 -82.48 44.05 0.43
CA ALA A 611 -83.47 44.11 1.47
C ALA A 611 -82.81 44.47 2.79
N GLY A 612 -83.41 45.37 3.56
CA GLY A 612 -82.93 45.75 4.88
C GLY A 612 -84.08 45.90 5.86
N GLN A 613 -83.88 45.42 7.08
CA GLN A 613 -84.73 45.74 8.23
C GLN A 613 -83.85 46.52 9.21
N ALA A 614 -84.22 47.77 9.45
CA ALA A 614 -83.55 48.63 10.43
C ALA A 614 -84.57 49.05 11.50
N THR A 615 -84.12 49.06 12.75
CA THR A 615 -84.91 49.61 13.86
C THR A 615 -85.03 51.13 13.72
N PRO A 616 -86.18 51.74 14.08
CA PRO A 616 -87.29 51.19 14.87
C PRO A 616 -88.49 50.74 14.01
N THR A 617 -88.38 50.71 12.68
CA THR A 617 -89.56 50.52 11.84
C THR A 617 -90.04 49.06 11.77
N ASP A 618 -89.19 48.09 12.12
CA ASP A 618 -89.40 46.63 12.05
C ASP A 618 -90.01 46.10 10.73
N LEU A 619 -90.10 46.95 9.72
CA LEU A 619 -90.58 46.65 8.38
C LEU A 619 -89.37 46.43 7.47
N TRP A 620 -89.45 45.38 6.67
CA TRP A 620 -88.47 45.14 5.62
C TRP A 620 -88.64 46.15 4.49
N GLN A 621 -87.56 46.85 4.19
CA GLN A 621 -87.46 47.76 3.06
C GLN A 621 -86.71 47.07 1.93
N PHE A 622 -87.31 47.06 0.75
CA PHE A 622 -86.74 46.46 -0.45
C PHE A 622 -86.41 47.53 -1.47
N HIS A 623 -85.18 47.52 -1.97
CA HIS A 623 -84.73 48.36 -3.06
C HIS A 623 -84.29 47.47 -4.23
N GLU A 624 -84.93 47.68 -5.38
CA GLU A 624 -84.46 47.06 -6.62
C GLU A 624 -83.11 47.67 -6.98
N VAL A 625 -82.07 46.84 -7.01
CA VAL A 625 -80.74 47.27 -7.43
C VAL A 625 -80.78 47.47 -8.93
N PRO A 626 -80.35 48.64 -9.47
CA PRO A 626 -80.27 48.84 -10.90
C PRO A 626 -79.37 47.77 -11.53
N THR A 627 -79.96 46.81 -12.24
CA THR A 627 -79.21 45.87 -13.06
C THR A 627 -78.83 46.62 -14.34
N LEU A 628 -77.54 46.60 -14.70
CA LEU A 628 -77.05 47.23 -15.93
C LEU A 628 -77.88 46.70 -17.12
N ASP A 629 -78.60 47.61 -17.76
CA ASP A 629 -79.50 47.39 -18.90
C ASP A 629 -78.82 46.59 -20.04
N ARG A 630 -79.65 45.87 -20.79
CA ARG A 630 -79.46 44.71 -21.68
C ARG A 630 -78.59 44.94 -22.93
N SER A 631 -77.60 45.83 -22.91
CA SER A 631 -76.87 46.23 -24.12
C SER A 631 -75.41 46.57 -23.86
N ASN A 632 -74.65 45.63 -23.30
CA ASN A 632 -73.22 45.71 -22.97
C ASN A 632 -72.32 46.07 -24.19
N ASN A 633 -72.36 47.32 -24.65
CA ASN A 633 -71.60 47.84 -25.79
C ASN A 633 -70.62 48.92 -25.33
N PHE A 634 -69.43 48.50 -24.89
CA PHE A 634 -68.28 49.40 -24.84
C PHE A 634 -67.73 49.55 -26.27
N SER A 635 -67.85 50.75 -26.86
CA SER A 635 -67.49 51.03 -28.25
C SER A 635 -65.98 51.15 -28.50
N THR A 636 -65.14 50.74 -27.55
CA THR A 636 -63.69 50.57 -27.73
C THR A 636 -63.18 49.39 -26.91
N VAL A 637 -62.24 48.66 -27.51
CA VAL A 637 -61.66 47.42 -26.98
C VAL A 637 -60.80 47.74 -25.76
N GLN A 638 -61.10 47.12 -24.61
CA GLN A 638 -60.11 46.94 -23.55
C GLN A 638 -59.58 45.52 -23.61
N SER A 639 -58.30 45.39 -23.96
CA SER A 639 -57.53 44.16 -23.87
C SER A 639 -56.08 44.53 -23.58
N ILE A 640 -55.54 44.13 -22.42
CA ILE A 640 -54.12 44.25 -22.09
C ILE A 640 -53.48 42.89 -22.34
N TYR A 641 -52.72 42.81 -23.43
CA TYR A 641 -51.75 41.75 -23.70
C TYR A 641 -50.45 42.41 -24.15
N ASN A 642 -49.40 42.38 -23.33
CA ASN A 642 -48.07 42.85 -23.71
C ASN A 642 -47.30 41.70 -24.36
N SER A 643 -47.28 41.64 -25.69
CA SER A 643 -46.35 40.83 -26.47
C SER A 643 -45.10 41.65 -26.79
N LEU A 644 -44.08 41.57 -25.94
CA LEU A 644 -42.77 42.16 -26.21
C LEU A 644 -41.96 41.22 -27.12
N VAL A 645 -41.75 41.61 -28.38
CA VAL A 645 -40.76 41.03 -29.27
C VAL A 645 -39.42 41.73 -28.98
N ILE A 646 -38.45 41.01 -28.41
CA ILE A 646 -37.12 41.53 -28.11
C ILE A 646 -36.25 41.44 -29.37
N THR A 647 -35.80 42.59 -29.88
CA THR A 647 -34.74 42.68 -30.91
C THR A 647 -33.46 43.24 -30.28
N ARG A 648 -32.27 43.03 -30.86
CA ARG A 648 -30.96 43.37 -30.23
C ARG A 648 -30.84 44.82 -29.72
N GLU A 649 -31.51 45.79 -30.34
CA GLU A 649 -31.51 47.19 -29.85
C GLU A 649 -32.34 47.42 -28.57
N THR A 650 -33.15 46.44 -28.18
CA THR A 650 -34.04 46.45 -27.00
C THR A 650 -33.55 45.58 -25.84
N TRP A 651 -32.33 45.04 -25.92
CA TRP A 651 -31.72 44.35 -24.78
C TRP A 651 -31.50 45.31 -23.60
N PRO A 652 -31.58 44.82 -22.35
CA PRO A 652 -31.29 45.64 -21.18
C PRO A 652 -29.89 46.23 -21.29
N ALA A 653 -29.84 47.54 -21.49
CA ALA A 653 -28.60 48.26 -21.70
C ALA A 653 -28.63 49.66 -21.12
N ILE A 654 -27.47 50.17 -20.74
CA ILE A 654 -27.22 51.57 -20.40
C ILE A 654 -26.40 52.19 -21.53
N ASP A 655 -26.95 53.21 -22.20
CA ASP A 655 -26.28 53.93 -23.28
C ASP A 655 -25.75 55.28 -22.77
N PHE A 656 -24.45 55.49 -22.86
CA PHE A 656 -23.81 56.80 -22.72
C PHE A 656 -23.53 57.38 -24.10
N LEU A 657 -24.08 58.56 -24.37
CA LEU A 657 -23.85 59.27 -25.62
C LEU A 657 -22.83 60.38 -25.39
N SER A 658 -21.73 60.34 -26.15
CA SER A 658 -20.72 61.39 -26.16
C SER A 658 -21.15 62.52 -27.08
N THR A 659 -21.20 63.74 -26.57
CA THR A 659 -21.39 64.96 -27.38
C THR A 659 -20.11 65.40 -28.10
N SER A 660 -18.97 64.80 -27.77
CA SER A 660 -17.65 65.16 -28.32
C SER A 660 -17.33 64.43 -29.63
N PHE A 661 -18.12 63.43 -30.01
CA PHE A 661 -17.97 62.69 -31.27
C PHE A 661 -19.20 62.90 -32.16
N THR A 662 -19.06 62.70 -33.48
CA THR A 662 -20.23 62.70 -34.37
C THR A 662 -20.94 61.34 -34.30
N PRO A 663 -22.25 61.27 -34.58
CA PRO A 663 -23.01 60.01 -34.58
C PRO A 663 -22.43 58.87 -35.42
N SER A 664 -21.60 59.19 -36.42
CA SER A 664 -20.91 58.25 -37.31
C SER A 664 -19.53 57.81 -36.80
N THR A 665 -19.07 58.31 -35.65
CA THR A 665 -17.76 57.98 -35.09
C THR A 665 -17.89 56.88 -34.03
N ILE A 666 -16.99 55.89 -34.07
CA ILE A 666 -16.90 54.87 -33.03
C ILE A 666 -16.51 55.56 -31.72
N GLY A 667 -17.30 55.34 -30.67
CA GLY A 667 -17.17 56.03 -29.38
C GLY A 667 -18.19 57.14 -29.18
N TYR A 668 -19.02 57.46 -30.18
CA TYR A 668 -20.22 58.29 -29.98
C TYR A 668 -21.17 57.66 -28.97
N LYS A 669 -21.42 56.36 -29.06
CA LYS A 669 -22.22 55.62 -28.09
C LYS A 669 -21.33 54.62 -27.37
N VAL A 670 -21.31 54.67 -26.05
CA VAL A 670 -20.78 53.62 -25.18
C VAL A 670 -21.96 52.90 -24.54
N ARG A 671 -22.18 51.65 -24.92
CA ARG A 671 -23.30 50.84 -24.48
C ARG A 671 -22.82 49.76 -23.51
N PHE A 672 -23.45 49.66 -22.34
CA PHE A 672 -23.30 48.56 -21.40
C PHE A 672 -24.51 47.65 -21.58
N GLU A 673 -24.34 46.46 -22.15
CA GLU A 673 -25.42 45.56 -22.54
C GLU A 673 -25.28 44.20 -21.86
N VAL A 674 -26.40 43.62 -21.44
CA VAL A 674 -26.47 42.21 -21.04
C VAL A 674 -27.32 41.49 -22.08
N ASN A 675 -26.68 40.61 -22.85
CA ASN A 675 -27.33 39.85 -23.92
C ASN A 675 -28.07 38.61 -23.37
N ASP A 676 -28.88 37.97 -24.22
CA ASP A 676 -29.59 36.71 -23.91
C ASP A 676 -28.66 35.51 -23.67
N ALA A 677 -27.37 35.64 -24.04
CA ALA A 677 -26.31 34.69 -23.75
C ALA A 677 -25.62 34.91 -22.37
N LEU A 678 -26.13 35.82 -21.53
CA LEU A 678 -25.67 36.07 -20.15
C LEU A 678 -24.23 36.61 -20.02
N THR A 679 -23.64 37.23 -21.06
CA THR A 679 -22.33 37.89 -21.00
C THR A 679 -22.48 39.41 -20.94
N PRO A 680 -22.16 40.06 -19.79
CA PRO A 680 -22.10 41.52 -19.74
C PRO A 680 -21.03 42.02 -20.71
N THR A 681 -21.37 43.01 -21.54
CA THR A 681 -20.46 43.54 -22.56
C THR A 681 -20.54 45.07 -22.63
N ILE A 682 -19.40 45.74 -22.77
CA ILE A 682 -19.32 47.18 -23.05
C ILE A 682 -18.93 47.38 -24.51
N PHE A 683 -19.74 48.12 -25.27
CA PHE A 683 -19.52 48.44 -26.68
C PHE A 683 -19.25 49.93 -26.89
N TRP A 684 -18.18 50.28 -27.60
CA TRP A 684 -18.01 51.58 -28.24
C TRP A 684 -18.46 51.48 -29.69
N ARG A 685 -19.49 52.25 -30.06
CA ARG A 685 -20.11 52.18 -31.39
C ARG A 685 -20.59 53.53 -31.88
N GLN A 686 -21.02 53.55 -33.13
CA GLN A 686 -21.75 54.66 -33.75
C GLN A 686 -23.20 54.66 -33.23
N GLN A 687 -23.99 55.72 -33.48
CA GLN A 687 -25.33 55.87 -32.90
C GLN A 687 -26.27 54.69 -33.19
N ASN A 688 -26.33 54.27 -34.45
CA ASN A 688 -27.27 53.27 -34.98
C ASN A 688 -26.57 52.23 -35.88
N SER A 689 -25.27 52.00 -35.67
CA SER A 689 -24.49 51.06 -36.49
C SER A 689 -23.51 50.28 -35.61
N ASN A 690 -23.45 48.97 -35.85
CA ASN A 690 -22.49 48.07 -35.21
C ASN A 690 -21.22 47.90 -36.04
N THR A 691 -21.11 48.62 -37.16
CA THR A 691 -19.96 48.53 -38.07
C THR A 691 -18.72 49.10 -37.38
N GLY A 692 -17.69 48.27 -37.20
CA GLY A 692 -16.42 48.67 -36.57
C GLY A 692 -16.50 48.90 -35.06
N GLN A 693 -17.56 48.44 -34.39
CA GLN A 693 -17.67 48.59 -32.93
C GLN A 693 -16.52 47.90 -32.20
N VAL A 694 -16.09 48.48 -31.08
CA VAL A 694 -15.10 47.90 -30.17
C VAL A 694 -15.83 47.38 -28.95
N ALA A 695 -15.54 46.15 -28.52
CA ALA A 695 -16.21 45.52 -27.38
C ALA A 695 -15.20 45.15 -26.28
N ILE A 696 -15.65 45.22 -25.02
CA ILE A 696 -15.03 44.57 -23.87
C ILE A 696 -16.06 43.61 -23.29
N GLU A 697 -15.79 42.33 -23.39
CA GLU A 697 -16.64 41.26 -22.86
C GLU A 697 -16.18 40.88 -21.45
N PHE A 698 -17.15 40.61 -20.57
CA PHE A 698 -16.90 40.11 -19.23
C PHE A 698 -17.38 38.66 -19.16
N ASP A 699 -16.50 37.76 -18.70
CA ASP A 699 -16.91 36.42 -18.33
C ASP A 699 -17.93 36.49 -17.18
N ARG A 700 -18.95 35.63 -17.23
CA ARG A 700 -19.91 35.48 -16.14
C ARG A 700 -19.14 35.16 -14.85
N PRO A 701 -19.18 36.01 -13.80
CA PRO A 701 -18.51 35.71 -12.55
C PRO A 701 -19.19 34.48 -11.91
N SER A 702 -18.45 33.38 -11.74
CA SER A 702 -18.94 32.21 -11.01
C SER A 702 -18.73 32.36 -9.49
N GLN A 703 -17.63 33.03 -9.08
CA GLN A 703 -17.35 33.58 -7.74
C GLN A 703 -16.20 34.62 -7.87
N GLY A 704 -16.26 35.78 -7.20
CA GLY A 704 -15.11 36.69 -7.00
C GLY A 704 -14.90 37.84 -8.01
N LEU A 705 -13.78 38.56 -7.85
CA LEU A 705 -13.41 39.79 -8.58
C LEU A 705 -12.76 39.46 -9.93
N VAL A 706 -13.42 39.78 -11.04
CA VAL A 706 -12.90 39.59 -12.41
C VAL A 706 -12.09 40.82 -12.83
N LYS A 707 -10.78 40.65 -13.10
CA LYS A 707 -9.89 41.71 -13.59
C LYS A 707 -9.90 41.74 -15.12
N VAL A 708 -10.21 42.89 -15.71
CA VAL A 708 -10.19 43.11 -17.15
C VAL A 708 -8.86 43.77 -17.53
N SER A 709 -8.09 43.18 -18.46
CA SER A 709 -6.88 43.80 -19.01
C SER A 709 -7.18 44.50 -20.34
N TYR A 710 -6.61 45.70 -20.50
CA TYR A 710 -6.66 46.48 -21.74
C TYR A 710 -5.37 46.22 -22.53
N ASN A 711 -5.48 45.98 -23.84
CA ASN A 711 -4.39 46.12 -24.81
C ASN A 711 -3.15 45.22 -24.57
N GLY A 712 -3.30 43.90 -24.71
CA GLY A 712 -2.17 42.97 -24.88
C GLY A 712 -1.67 42.25 -23.62
N GLY A 713 -2.34 42.36 -22.48
CA GLY A 713 -2.07 41.51 -21.30
C GLY A 713 -2.73 40.14 -21.41
N LEU A 714 -1.99 39.07 -21.10
CA LEU A 714 -2.39 37.66 -21.19
C LEU A 714 -3.79 37.39 -20.62
N ALA A 715 -4.72 36.91 -21.46
CA ALA A 715 -6.02 36.42 -21.01
C ALA A 715 -5.83 35.20 -20.07
N PRO A 716 -6.71 34.99 -19.06
CA PRO A 716 -6.66 33.82 -18.17
C PRO A 716 -6.72 32.47 -18.91
N THR A 717 -7.28 32.47 -20.12
CA THR A 717 -7.40 31.29 -21.02
C THR A 717 -6.34 31.28 -22.14
N GLY A 718 -5.38 32.21 -22.08
CA GLY A 718 -4.12 32.13 -22.81
C GLY A 718 -4.13 32.60 -24.29
N SER A 719 -5.27 32.80 -24.93
CA SER A 719 -5.32 33.39 -26.28
C SER A 719 -6.29 34.56 -26.37
N SER A 720 -5.92 35.63 -27.09
CA SER A 720 -6.80 36.75 -27.42
C SER A 720 -7.70 36.47 -28.64
N GLN A 721 -7.47 35.37 -29.35
CA GLN A 721 -8.33 34.80 -30.40
C GLN A 721 -8.07 33.29 -30.52
N ALA A 722 -9.14 32.48 -30.58
CA ALA A 722 -9.03 31.05 -30.83
C ALA A 722 -8.37 30.79 -32.19
N ALA A 723 -7.19 30.18 -32.20
CA ALA A 723 -6.59 29.69 -33.44
C ALA A 723 -7.47 28.56 -34.00
N THR A 724 -8.00 28.74 -35.20
CA THR A 724 -8.78 27.70 -35.89
C THR A 724 -7.81 26.74 -36.59
N GLY A 725 -7.48 25.62 -35.94
CA GLY A 725 -6.64 24.56 -36.52
C GLY A 725 -5.69 23.91 -35.52
N THR A 726 -5.01 22.84 -35.96
CA THR A 726 -4.05 22.04 -35.16
C THR A 726 -2.62 22.18 -35.69
N ASP A 727 -2.24 23.33 -36.25
CA ASP A 727 -0.90 23.57 -36.80
C ASP A 727 -0.12 24.58 -35.95
N MET A 728 0.97 24.12 -35.34
CA MET A 728 1.88 24.92 -34.51
C MET A 728 2.53 26.10 -35.25
N ASN A 729 2.60 26.07 -36.58
CA ASN A 729 3.24 27.12 -37.37
C ASN A 729 2.40 28.38 -37.53
N VAL A 730 1.09 28.30 -37.32
CA VAL A 730 0.11 29.38 -37.58
C VAL A 730 -0.62 29.84 -36.31
N VAL A 731 -0.06 29.52 -35.14
CA VAL A 731 -0.64 29.86 -33.83
C VAL A 731 -0.43 31.34 -33.48
N ASN A 732 -1.44 31.95 -32.85
CA ASN A 732 -1.38 33.33 -32.37
C ASN A 732 -0.39 33.51 -31.21
N GLN A 733 0.09 34.74 -30.99
CA GLN A 733 0.93 35.08 -29.83
C GLN A 733 0.15 34.88 -28.52
N GLY A 734 0.79 34.29 -27.51
CA GLY A 734 0.18 33.95 -26.22
C GLY A 734 0.43 32.51 -25.76
N TRP A 735 -0.25 32.11 -24.69
CA TRP A 735 -0.21 30.77 -24.12
C TRP A 735 -1.37 29.93 -24.65
N GLN A 736 -1.11 28.81 -25.30
CA GLN A 736 -2.17 27.94 -25.81
C GLN A 736 -2.10 26.55 -25.17
N ALA A 737 -3.24 26.07 -24.67
CA ALA A 737 -3.41 24.66 -24.34
C ALA A 737 -3.41 23.83 -25.63
N VAL A 738 -2.53 22.83 -25.66
CA VAL A 738 -2.36 21.91 -26.78
C VAL A 738 -2.84 20.55 -26.33
N GLY A 739 -3.76 19.95 -27.08
CA GLY A 739 -4.21 18.58 -26.87
C GLY A 739 -4.57 17.90 -28.18
N GLY A 740 -4.25 16.60 -28.28
CA GLY A 740 -4.51 15.77 -29.46
C GLY A 740 -3.40 15.83 -30.51
N THR A 741 -3.74 15.50 -31.76
CA THR A 741 -2.76 15.47 -32.85
C THR A 741 -2.56 16.86 -33.44
N TRP A 742 -1.32 17.37 -33.40
CA TRP A 742 -0.94 18.65 -33.98
C TRP A 742 0.12 18.48 -35.05
N SER A 743 0.00 19.19 -36.16
CA SER A 743 1.03 19.27 -37.20
C SER A 743 2.14 20.25 -36.78
N ASN A 744 3.37 19.99 -37.25
CA ASN A 744 4.56 20.79 -36.97
C ASN A 744 4.92 20.90 -35.47
N GLY A 745 4.44 19.96 -34.65
CA GLY A 745 4.83 19.82 -33.24
C GLY A 745 6.21 19.18 -33.05
N PRO A 746 6.81 19.29 -31.85
CA PRO A 746 8.13 18.73 -31.53
C PRO A 746 8.13 17.20 -31.44
N LEU A 747 6.96 16.57 -31.39
CA LEU A 747 6.75 15.14 -31.18
C LEU A 747 5.72 14.62 -32.19
N SER A 748 5.85 13.36 -32.59
CA SER A 748 4.88 12.67 -33.44
C SER A 748 3.69 12.14 -32.65
N GLY A 749 2.48 12.23 -33.20
CA GLY A 749 1.26 11.67 -32.61
C GLY A 749 0.49 12.65 -31.73
N ASN A 750 -0.18 12.14 -30.69
CA ASN A 750 -0.91 12.98 -29.74
C ASN A 750 0.06 13.70 -28.81
N ILE A 751 0.00 15.03 -28.82
CA ILE A 751 0.81 15.88 -27.95
C ILE A 751 -0.09 16.67 -27.00
N TYR A 752 0.32 16.74 -25.75
CA TYR A 752 -0.40 17.44 -24.69
C TYR A 752 0.57 18.36 -23.96
N GLY A 753 0.14 19.60 -23.72
CA GLY A 753 1.00 20.58 -23.08
C GLY A 753 0.54 22.02 -23.24
N SER A 754 1.45 22.95 -22.98
CA SER A 754 1.25 24.38 -23.21
C SER A 754 2.28 24.92 -24.20
N LEU A 755 1.80 25.57 -25.25
CA LEU A 755 2.62 26.31 -26.21
C LEU A 755 2.63 27.78 -25.82
N PHE A 756 3.80 28.40 -25.83
CA PHE A 756 3.95 29.85 -25.77
C PHE A 756 4.57 30.36 -27.07
N THR A 757 3.89 31.29 -27.74
CA THR A 757 4.37 31.96 -28.95
C THR A 757 4.56 33.45 -28.67
N GLN A 758 5.74 34.00 -28.98
CA GLN A 758 6.05 35.43 -28.78
C GLN A 758 6.74 36.05 -30.00
N ALA A 759 6.47 37.33 -30.27
CA ALA A 759 7.25 38.14 -31.20
C ALA A 759 8.35 38.93 -30.46
N THR A 760 9.59 38.90 -30.95
CA THR A 760 10.74 39.55 -30.31
C THR A 760 10.72 41.09 -30.42
N GLN A 761 9.85 41.65 -31.27
CA GLN A 761 9.80 43.09 -31.55
C GLN A 761 8.61 43.83 -30.88
N GLY A 762 7.93 43.17 -29.93
CA GLY A 762 6.84 43.74 -29.14
C GLY A 762 5.47 43.10 -29.40
N LEU A 763 4.47 43.55 -28.63
CA LEU A 763 3.06 43.13 -28.66
C LEU A 763 2.33 43.60 -29.94
N ASN A 764 2.81 43.22 -31.12
CA ASN A 764 2.05 43.40 -32.36
C ASN A 764 0.99 42.31 -32.48
N VAL A 765 -0.29 42.69 -32.61
CA VAL A 765 -1.42 41.75 -32.70
C VAL A 765 -1.44 41.07 -34.07
N GLY A 766 -1.33 39.73 -34.10
CA GLY A 766 -1.44 38.93 -35.33
C GLY A 766 -0.96 37.48 -35.16
N GLY A 767 -1.47 36.57 -35.99
CA GLY A 767 -0.97 35.20 -36.08
C GLY A 767 0.42 35.13 -36.69
N THR A 768 1.22 34.11 -36.35
CA THR A 768 2.55 33.88 -36.94
C THR A 768 2.51 33.65 -38.46
N SER A 769 1.32 33.40 -39.01
CA SER A 769 1.06 33.28 -40.45
C SER A 769 1.09 34.61 -41.22
N ALA A 770 1.31 35.75 -40.56
CA ALA A 770 1.55 37.05 -41.21
C ALA A 770 2.93 37.11 -41.92
N MET A 771 3.23 36.06 -42.69
CA MET A 771 4.45 35.93 -43.47
C MET A 771 4.49 37.05 -44.53
N GLY A 772 5.55 37.86 -44.51
CA GLY A 772 5.85 38.81 -45.59
C GLY A 772 6.07 40.27 -45.19
N THR A 773 6.03 40.62 -43.90
CA THR A 773 6.45 41.96 -43.44
C THR A 773 7.90 41.92 -42.96
N THR A 774 8.74 42.81 -43.51
CA THR A 774 10.13 42.99 -43.08
C THR A 774 10.17 43.26 -41.56
N ASN A 775 11.04 42.56 -40.82
CA ASN A 775 11.25 42.69 -39.36
C ASN A 775 10.16 42.05 -38.47
N GLN A 776 9.98 40.72 -38.51
CA GLN A 776 9.26 39.98 -37.47
C GLN A 776 10.02 38.70 -37.09
N TRP A 777 10.47 38.60 -35.83
CA TRP A 777 11.09 37.40 -35.25
C TRP A 777 10.13 36.79 -34.25
N TYR A 778 9.91 35.48 -34.36
CA TYR A 778 9.04 34.73 -33.45
C TYR A 778 9.83 33.66 -32.72
N GLN A 779 9.47 33.43 -31.46
CA GLN A 779 9.96 32.32 -30.66
C GLN A 779 8.77 31.51 -30.17
N GLN A 780 8.93 30.19 -30.23
CA GLN A 780 8.01 29.25 -29.63
C GLN A 780 8.69 28.43 -28.56
N ARG A 781 7.97 28.21 -27.46
CA ARG A 781 8.34 27.28 -26.41
C ARG A 781 7.16 26.37 -26.09
N PHE A 782 7.38 25.06 -26.12
CA PHE A 782 6.37 24.08 -25.80
C PHE A 782 6.78 23.30 -24.55
N TYR A 783 5.89 23.27 -23.57
CA TYR A 783 6.02 22.48 -22.35
C TYR A 783 5.06 21.31 -22.47
N ASP A 784 5.58 20.10 -22.59
CA ASP A 784 4.69 18.94 -22.63
C ASP A 784 4.28 18.49 -21.23
N THR A 785 3.29 17.60 -21.15
CA THR A 785 2.82 17.00 -19.89
C THR A 785 3.86 16.08 -19.23
N SER A 786 5.00 15.82 -19.88
CA SER A 786 6.12 15.02 -19.37
C SER A 786 7.30 15.89 -18.93
N ASN A 787 7.08 17.19 -18.74
CA ASN A 787 8.06 18.18 -18.28
C ASN A 787 9.25 18.39 -19.24
N ARG A 788 9.11 18.00 -20.51
CA ARG A 788 10.08 18.31 -21.57
C ARG A 788 9.79 19.68 -22.14
N ILE A 789 10.85 20.46 -22.33
CA ILE A 789 10.77 21.80 -22.88
C ILE A 789 11.37 21.79 -24.28
N TYR A 790 10.58 22.23 -25.26
CA TYR A 790 11.02 22.39 -26.63
C TYR A 790 11.03 23.86 -26.99
N SER A 791 12.04 24.31 -27.73
CA SER A 791 12.16 25.68 -28.21
C SER A 791 12.49 25.69 -29.69
N ARG A 792 11.92 26.66 -30.42
CA ARG A 792 12.31 26.98 -31.80
C ARG A 792 12.09 28.44 -32.10
N ILE A 793 12.67 28.91 -33.19
CA ILE A 793 12.56 30.29 -33.66
C ILE A 793 12.18 30.35 -35.13
N GLN A 794 11.59 31.47 -35.51
CA GLN A 794 11.37 31.88 -36.89
C GLN A 794 11.91 33.30 -37.05
N THR A 795 12.65 33.57 -38.13
CA THR A 795 13.22 34.89 -38.42
C THR A 795 12.63 35.48 -39.70
N ASN A 796 12.90 36.76 -39.97
CA ASN A 796 12.31 37.61 -41.02
C ASN A 796 12.09 36.96 -42.41
N VAL A 797 12.85 35.92 -42.76
CA VAL A 797 12.86 35.30 -44.10
C VAL A 797 13.01 33.77 -44.05
N ALA A 798 13.02 33.18 -42.85
CA ALA A 798 13.22 31.75 -42.67
C ALA A 798 11.90 31.08 -42.22
N ALA A 799 11.65 29.88 -42.71
CA ALA A 799 10.64 29.00 -42.13
C ALA A 799 11.01 28.70 -40.66
N TRP A 800 10.05 28.16 -39.90
CA TRP A 800 10.31 27.67 -38.55
C TRP A 800 11.53 26.74 -38.54
N GLY A 801 12.49 27.06 -37.66
CA GLY A 801 13.58 26.14 -37.37
C GLY A 801 13.06 24.82 -36.79
N ALA A 802 13.90 23.79 -36.84
CA ALA A 802 13.61 22.53 -36.15
C ALA A 802 13.42 22.77 -34.64
N TRP A 803 12.58 21.96 -34.01
CA TRP A 803 12.42 21.96 -32.57
C TRP A 803 13.69 21.46 -31.89
N ALA A 804 14.22 22.24 -30.95
CA ALA A 804 15.29 21.82 -30.07
C ALA A 804 14.70 21.48 -28.70
N GLN A 805 14.95 20.27 -28.20
CA GLN A 805 14.64 19.93 -26.81
C GLN A 805 15.70 20.52 -25.89
N ILE A 806 15.28 21.22 -24.85
CA ILE A 806 16.18 21.71 -23.79
C ILE A 806 16.39 20.55 -22.81
N THR A 807 17.63 20.04 -22.73
CA THR A 807 18.02 19.01 -21.76
C THR A 807 18.75 19.65 -20.59
N THR A 808 18.36 19.34 -19.36
CA THR A 808 19.01 19.79 -18.13
C THR A 808 20.03 18.79 -17.58
N SER A 809 20.19 17.64 -18.23
CA SER A 809 21.16 16.59 -17.87
C SER A 809 22.42 16.66 -18.73
N SER A 810 23.59 16.41 -18.12
CA SER A 810 24.85 16.25 -18.83
C SER A 810 24.78 15.07 -19.81
N VAL A 811 25.11 15.29 -21.09
CA VAL A 811 25.11 14.24 -22.12
C VAL A 811 26.49 13.60 -22.17
N SER A 812 26.62 12.33 -21.74
CA SER A 812 27.84 11.53 -21.83
C SER A 812 27.74 10.45 -22.92
N ASP A 813 27.32 10.84 -24.12
CA ASP A 813 27.18 9.96 -25.29
C ASP A 813 28.47 9.93 -26.12
N GLU A 814 28.95 8.74 -26.53
CA GLU A 814 30.17 8.60 -27.33
C GLU A 814 30.07 9.27 -28.69
N ARG A 815 28.86 9.32 -29.29
CA ARG A 815 28.62 9.95 -30.60
C ARG A 815 28.76 11.47 -30.55
N ALA A 816 28.74 12.03 -29.35
CA ALA A 816 28.94 13.45 -29.08
C ALA A 816 30.39 13.76 -28.64
N LYS A 817 31.30 12.77 -28.59
CA LYS A 817 32.66 12.91 -28.07
C LYS A 817 33.70 12.40 -29.06
N ASN A 818 34.83 13.12 -29.16
CA ASN A 818 36.05 12.56 -29.76
C ASN A 818 36.81 11.83 -28.66
N ILE A 819 36.92 10.50 -28.76
CA ILE A 819 37.56 9.66 -27.73
C ILE A 819 39.08 9.67 -27.93
N GLY A 820 39.82 10.14 -26.93
CA GLY A 820 41.28 10.16 -26.90
C GLY A 820 41.90 8.95 -26.19
N GLU A 821 43.15 9.09 -25.75
CA GLU A 821 43.85 8.08 -24.95
C GLU A 821 43.17 7.85 -23.59
N GLN A 822 43.44 6.69 -22.99
CA GLN A 822 42.89 6.33 -21.69
C GLN A 822 43.46 7.23 -20.58
N LEU A 823 42.60 7.70 -19.67
CA LEU A 823 43.00 8.54 -18.54
C LEU A 823 44.03 7.81 -17.64
N ASP A 824 45.15 8.48 -17.37
CA ASP A 824 46.11 8.03 -16.34
C ASP A 824 45.52 8.29 -14.94
N LEU A 825 45.14 7.20 -14.27
CA LEU A 825 44.50 7.25 -12.96
C LEU A 825 45.41 7.80 -11.86
N ASN A 826 46.74 7.80 -12.06
CA ASN A 826 47.67 8.35 -11.08
C ASN A 826 47.63 9.87 -11.04
N ILE A 827 47.35 10.53 -12.17
CA ILE A 827 47.17 11.98 -12.24
C ILE A 827 45.96 12.37 -11.40
N ALA A 828 44.83 11.67 -11.58
CA ALA A 828 43.63 11.90 -10.78
C ALA A 828 43.85 11.67 -9.28
N LEU A 829 44.52 10.57 -8.89
CA LEU A 829 44.86 10.29 -7.49
C LEU A 829 45.77 11.37 -6.89
N ASN A 830 46.76 11.85 -7.65
CA ASN A 830 47.64 12.93 -7.22
C ASN A 830 46.88 14.26 -7.08
N ASN A 831 46.03 14.60 -8.06
CA ASN A 831 45.20 15.81 -8.03
C ASN A 831 44.30 15.84 -6.79
N ILE A 832 43.59 14.73 -6.49
CA ILE A 832 42.74 14.62 -5.30
C ILE A 832 43.57 14.72 -4.01
N SER A 833 44.78 14.13 -3.99
CA SER A 833 45.66 14.13 -2.82
C SER A 833 46.27 15.51 -2.52
N GLN A 834 46.29 16.42 -3.49
CA GLN A 834 46.74 17.81 -3.35
C GLN A 834 45.63 18.78 -2.91
N MET A 835 44.37 18.32 -2.82
CA MET A 835 43.24 19.16 -2.40
C MET A 835 43.25 19.37 -0.88
N ASP A 836 43.32 20.63 -0.44
CA ASP A 836 43.16 20.98 0.97
C ASP A 836 41.71 21.30 1.28
N PHE A 837 41.12 20.50 2.16
CA PHE A 837 39.79 20.75 2.68
C PHE A 837 39.85 21.76 3.81
N VAL A 838 39.07 22.84 3.68
CA VAL A 838 38.98 23.92 4.66
C VAL A 838 37.57 23.99 5.25
N ASN A 839 37.49 24.47 6.49
CA ASN A 839 36.25 24.96 7.05
C ASN A 839 36.10 26.44 6.68
N PHE A 840 34.94 26.84 6.17
CA PHE A 840 34.67 28.23 5.78
C PHE A 840 33.23 28.63 6.11
N THR A 841 33.00 29.93 6.18
CA THR A 841 31.67 30.55 6.25
C THR A 841 31.51 31.48 5.04
N PHE A 842 30.28 31.69 4.57
CA PHE A 842 30.07 32.66 3.50
C PHE A 842 30.11 34.07 4.07
N LYS A 843 30.77 35.01 3.38
CA LYS A 843 30.86 36.41 3.82
C LYS A 843 29.49 37.11 3.92
N SER A 844 28.49 36.60 3.19
CA SER A 844 27.11 37.08 3.21
C SER A 844 26.24 36.39 4.27
N ASP A 845 26.76 35.38 4.96
CA ASP A 845 26.05 34.62 5.99
C ASP A 845 26.29 35.28 7.36
N GLU A 846 25.29 36.03 7.83
CA GLU A 846 25.35 36.74 9.12
C GLU A 846 25.48 35.77 10.31
N ASP A 847 24.93 34.56 10.17
CA ASP A 847 24.95 33.53 11.21
C ASP A 847 26.27 32.75 11.25
N GLN A 848 27.19 33.01 10.30
CA GLN A 848 28.50 32.37 10.18
C GLN A 848 28.42 30.83 10.24
N THR A 849 27.49 30.24 9.48
CA THR A 849 27.27 28.79 9.48
C THR A 849 28.51 28.06 8.95
N PRO A 850 29.17 27.19 9.73
CA PRO A 850 30.37 26.50 9.28
C PRO A 850 30.07 25.50 8.16
N ARG A 851 30.83 25.57 7.08
CA ARG A 851 30.79 24.64 5.94
C ARG A 851 32.17 24.06 5.68
N ARG A 852 32.21 22.90 5.05
CA ARG A 852 33.44 22.21 4.63
C ARG A 852 33.50 22.17 3.12
N GLY A 853 34.68 22.42 2.57
CA GLY A 853 34.88 22.34 1.13
C GLY A 853 36.30 22.74 0.75
N VAL A 854 36.46 23.14 -0.49
CA VAL A 854 37.75 23.53 -1.08
C VAL A 854 37.65 24.94 -1.65
N VAL A 855 38.77 25.64 -1.74
CA VAL A 855 38.81 27.03 -2.25
C VAL A 855 39.08 27.01 -3.75
N SER A 856 38.21 27.63 -4.56
CA SER A 856 38.33 27.62 -6.04
C SER A 856 39.72 28.03 -6.54
N GLN A 857 40.37 29.03 -5.92
CA GLN A 857 41.71 29.48 -6.33
C GLN A 857 42.80 28.43 -6.08
N GLN A 858 42.68 27.62 -5.03
CA GLN A 858 43.59 26.51 -4.81
C GLN A 858 43.34 25.42 -5.84
N ILE A 859 42.08 25.04 -6.03
CA ILE A 859 41.68 23.96 -6.91
C ILE A 859 42.08 24.26 -8.37
N MET A 860 41.97 25.52 -8.79
CA MET A 860 42.45 25.99 -10.09
C MET A 860 43.96 25.77 -10.30
N ASN A 861 44.78 25.85 -9.25
CA ASN A 861 46.22 25.59 -9.35
C ASN A 861 46.56 24.10 -9.48
N ILE A 862 45.64 23.21 -9.06
CA ILE A 862 45.80 21.76 -9.18
C ILE A 862 45.40 21.33 -10.59
N ASP A 863 44.18 21.68 -11.02
CA ASP A 863 43.72 21.52 -12.41
C ASP A 863 42.80 22.69 -12.80
N PRO A 864 43.16 23.48 -13.83
CA PRO A 864 42.31 24.57 -14.31
C PRO A 864 40.91 24.14 -14.75
N GLN A 865 40.71 22.87 -15.14
CA GLN A 865 39.41 22.34 -15.57
C GLN A 865 38.42 22.18 -14.42
N TYR A 866 38.89 22.15 -13.18
CA TYR A 866 38.02 22.08 -12.00
C TYR A 866 37.32 23.40 -11.66
N VAL A 867 37.63 24.47 -12.37
CA VAL A 867 37.11 25.79 -12.05
C VAL A 867 36.67 26.51 -13.31
N LYS A 868 35.52 27.17 -13.23
CA LYS A 868 35.00 28.03 -14.29
C LYS A 868 34.77 29.43 -13.76
N GLU A 869 35.18 30.43 -14.54
CA GLU A 869 34.88 31.83 -14.25
C GLU A 869 33.43 32.13 -14.64
N VAL A 870 32.65 32.64 -13.69
CA VAL A 870 31.24 33.02 -13.89
C VAL A 870 31.04 34.40 -13.28
N GLY A 871 30.92 35.41 -14.14
CA GLY A 871 30.96 36.81 -13.69
C GLY A 871 32.32 37.13 -13.07
N ASP A 872 32.32 37.74 -11.89
CA ASP A 872 33.54 38.15 -11.17
C ASP A 872 34.06 37.10 -10.17
N LEU A 873 33.48 35.89 -10.16
CA LEU A 873 33.81 34.83 -9.20
C LEU A 873 34.22 33.52 -9.90
N TYR A 874 35.05 32.74 -9.21
CA TYR A 874 35.47 31.41 -9.64
C TYR A 874 34.58 30.33 -9.00
N HIS A 875 33.86 29.61 -9.85
CA HIS A 875 32.97 28.52 -9.46
C HIS A 875 33.68 27.18 -9.65
N LEU A 876 33.47 26.24 -8.72
CA LEU A 876 33.91 24.86 -8.89
C LEU A 876 33.08 24.20 -10.00
N ASP A 877 33.74 23.49 -10.91
CA ASP A 877 33.09 22.57 -11.84
C ASP A 877 33.06 21.17 -11.21
N GLU A 878 31.89 20.77 -10.73
CA GLU A 878 31.69 19.53 -9.98
C GLU A 878 31.88 18.28 -10.86
N THR A 879 31.69 18.40 -12.19
CA THR A 879 31.74 17.25 -13.09
C THR A 879 33.14 16.63 -13.22
N PRO A 880 34.19 17.38 -13.62
CA PRO A 880 35.55 16.86 -13.68
C PRO A 880 36.06 16.45 -12.30
N MET A 881 35.74 17.19 -11.24
CA MET A 881 36.15 16.85 -9.86
C MET A 881 35.55 15.51 -9.39
N MET A 882 34.27 15.25 -9.67
CA MET A 882 33.63 13.98 -9.32
C MET A 882 34.24 12.82 -10.10
N LEU A 883 34.52 13.01 -11.40
CA LEU A 883 35.08 11.96 -12.25
C LEU A 883 36.54 11.62 -11.86
N ASP A 884 37.34 12.62 -11.50
CA ASP A 884 38.69 12.39 -10.95
C ASP A 884 38.64 11.72 -9.56
N GLY A 885 37.64 12.06 -8.74
CA GLY A 885 37.37 11.33 -7.49
C GLY A 885 37.11 9.84 -7.72
N LEU A 886 36.29 9.50 -8.72
CA LEU A 886 36.04 8.10 -9.10
C LEU A 886 37.28 7.42 -9.71
N ALA A 887 38.05 8.13 -10.52
CA ALA A 887 39.32 7.64 -11.08
C ALA A 887 40.35 7.36 -9.98
N ALA A 888 40.46 8.24 -8.98
CA ALA A 888 41.30 8.05 -7.80
C ALA A 888 40.87 6.84 -6.95
N ILE A 889 39.56 6.64 -6.73
CA ILE A 889 39.04 5.44 -6.05
C ILE A 889 39.42 4.17 -6.83
N LYS A 890 39.32 4.18 -8.16
CA LYS A 890 39.74 3.04 -8.99
C LYS A 890 41.25 2.77 -8.86
N ALA A 891 42.08 3.81 -8.86
CA ALA A 891 43.52 3.68 -8.62
C ALA A 891 43.82 3.05 -7.25
N LEU A 892 43.13 3.49 -6.19
CA LEU A 892 43.26 2.94 -4.85
C LEU A 892 42.82 1.48 -4.77
N LYS A 893 41.74 1.10 -5.47
CA LYS A 893 41.28 -0.30 -5.53
C LYS A 893 42.33 -1.20 -6.16
N ILE A 894 42.95 -0.78 -7.26
CA ILE A 894 44.03 -1.53 -7.91
C ILE A 894 45.20 -1.73 -6.94
N LYS A 895 45.67 -0.66 -6.28
CA LYS A 895 46.73 -0.76 -5.27
C LYS A 895 46.36 -1.68 -4.10
N ASN A 896 45.11 -1.65 -3.66
CA ASN A 896 44.64 -2.51 -2.58
C ASN A 896 44.60 -3.99 -2.99
N ASP A 897 44.27 -4.30 -4.25
CA ASP A 897 44.30 -5.66 -4.77
C ASP A 897 45.73 -6.19 -4.92
N GLU A 898 46.65 -5.33 -5.37
CA GLU A 898 48.09 -5.63 -5.41
C GLU A 898 48.63 -5.93 -4.01
N LEU A 899 48.31 -5.09 -3.02
CA LEU A 899 48.69 -5.30 -1.63
C LEU A 899 48.07 -6.58 -1.04
N ALA A 900 46.81 -6.88 -1.37
CA ALA A 900 46.16 -8.11 -0.92
C ALA A 900 46.85 -9.38 -1.48
N ALA A 901 47.26 -9.35 -2.76
CA ALA A 901 48.02 -10.42 -3.39
C ALA A 901 49.42 -10.59 -2.78
N GLU A 902 50.10 -9.48 -2.48
CA GLU A 902 51.39 -9.50 -1.79
C GLU A 902 51.26 -10.11 -0.37
N ILE A 903 50.21 -9.75 0.37
CA ILE A 903 49.92 -10.31 1.69
C ILE A 903 49.69 -11.83 1.62
N GLU A 904 48.93 -12.34 0.64
CA GLU A 904 48.76 -13.78 0.48
C GLU A 904 50.07 -14.50 0.16
N THR A 905 50.92 -13.90 -0.68
CA THR A 905 52.25 -14.43 -0.97
C THR A 905 53.12 -14.49 0.29
N LEU A 906 53.10 -13.44 1.11
CA LEU A 906 53.81 -13.38 2.39
C LEU A 906 53.27 -14.41 3.40
N LYS A 907 51.96 -14.63 3.47
CA LYS A 907 51.37 -15.67 4.34
C LYS A 907 51.85 -17.07 3.98
N VAL A 908 51.88 -17.41 2.69
CA VAL A 908 52.40 -18.69 2.19
C VAL A 908 53.88 -18.86 2.58
N LEU A 909 54.68 -17.80 2.41
CA LEU A 909 56.09 -17.82 2.82
C LEU A 909 56.24 -18.04 4.33
N VAL A 910 55.47 -17.33 5.16
CA VAL A 910 55.50 -17.48 6.62
C VAL A 910 55.09 -18.89 7.04
N GLN A 911 54.06 -19.48 6.42
CA GLN A 911 53.64 -20.86 6.70
C GLN A 911 54.77 -21.85 6.37
N SER A 912 55.45 -21.68 5.23
CA SER A 912 56.60 -22.53 4.86
C SER A 912 57.79 -22.44 5.84
N LEU A 913 57.98 -21.29 6.49
CA LEU A 913 59.01 -21.09 7.51
C LEU A 913 58.62 -21.69 8.87
N LEU A 914 57.32 -21.77 9.18
CA LEU A 914 56.80 -22.42 10.38
C LEU A 914 56.86 -23.95 10.28
N ASP A 915 56.59 -24.51 9.09
CA ASP A 915 56.61 -25.96 8.85
C ASP A 915 58.04 -26.56 8.83
N ASN A 916 59.07 -25.72 8.73
CA ASN A 916 60.50 -26.10 8.72
C ASN A 916 61.19 -25.94 10.10
N LYS A 917 60.43 -25.77 11.19
CA LYS A 917 60.89 -25.83 12.58
C LYS A 917 60.36 -27.07 13.26
#